data_AF-A9WIP4-F1
#
_entry.id   AF-A9WIP4-F1
#
_cell.length_a   1.000
_cell.length_b   1.000
_cell.length_c   1.000
_cell.angle_alpha   90.00
_cell.angle_beta   90.00
_cell.angle_gamma   90.00
#
_symmetry.space_group_name_H-M   'P 1'
#
loop_
_entity.id
_entity.type
_entity.pdbx_description
1 polymer ?
#
loop_
_entity_poly.entity_id
_entity_poly.type
_entity_poly.pdbx_seq_one_letter_code
_entity_poly.pdbx_strand_id
1 'polypeptide(L)'
;MTTTAIFALTRNGVELATRLAATLPATIWLPERFAAFAPGGRCYTNLSAAVQTAWQQSKAIILIAATGIAVRLIAPLLQAKTSDPAVICLDEQGHVVVPLIGGHRAGANALARQIAALTGGQAAITTASDGQGLPALDLIGQAQGWRIATDSATTHVMACLVNGDPIGVWVDPDLPAARALLGAELAPVATVEWVADSEELTNPRFAAAIVVSHRRLDPLWHKLRDKGLRYMPPVLVIGIGCRRDVPVHELATAVSATLATADLAPECVATIATADLKADEAGISDLARQLGVPLTIVTTAQLQTLDPTAFSPSAASRFDIPGVAEPCATLVAQGPLLVPKQRFARCTVAVALQQATFGSDTTPTGQLTLVSIGPGDLAHLTEAARLALIKAEVITGYARYIDLIRPLLRPDQEVIATPAMGDEMGRARHAIELARSGRRVALISSGDIGIYAMAAPVFENLQAGGWDGRHPQVEVIPGVSAFQALAARIGAPINHDLCLISLSDLLTPWPLIERRLRAAAHADFVVALYNPRSQGRNWQLATALSILRDHRPATTPVVFGRQVSREDEQITITTLADADPQQADMLTLVLIGNSQSFHLAGHVVTPRGYTTQPARPSDFLMSNKTTDYPIVITKPAHMPAVVIGGGAVGERKVRGLLAAGIPVRLISPTATDQLMAWAQEGRLIWERRTYQSGDLTGARLVFAATNDRAVNARIAAAAIAAGALCNVADAPDEGDFHVPAIYRSGGITITVSSAGTAPGRAVALRDAIADWLDSIGVHNHER
;
A
#
# COMPACT_ATOMS: atom_id res chain seq x y z
N MET A 1 16.78 -3.62 -26.22
CA MET A 1 17.94 -2.72 -26.42
C MET A 1 18.16 -1.96 -25.13
N THR A 2 19.34 -2.07 -24.51
CA THR A 2 19.67 -1.29 -23.30
C THR A 2 19.84 0.18 -23.67
N THR A 3 19.11 1.08 -23.02
CA THR A 3 19.04 2.50 -23.39
C THR A 3 20.22 3.33 -22.88
N THR A 4 20.98 2.85 -21.91
CA THR A 4 22.04 3.62 -21.24
C THR A 4 23.36 2.83 -21.17
N ALA A 5 24.49 3.51 -21.40
CA ALA A 5 25.84 2.93 -21.24
C ALA A 5 26.58 3.62 -20.07
N ILE A 6 27.17 2.84 -19.16
CA ILE A 6 27.98 3.35 -18.03
C ILE A 6 29.44 2.99 -18.25
N PHE A 7 30.30 3.97 -18.42
CA PHE A 7 31.74 3.79 -18.58
C PHE A 7 32.45 4.04 -17.26
N ALA A 8 33.11 3.00 -16.75
CA ALA A 8 34.00 3.08 -15.59
C ALA A 8 35.47 3.04 -16.06
N LEU A 9 36.35 3.82 -15.44
CA LEU A 9 37.78 3.87 -15.77
C LEU A 9 38.69 3.28 -14.67
N THR A 10 38.21 3.29 -13.42
CA THR A 10 38.91 2.84 -12.21
C THR A 10 38.15 1.69 -11.54
N ARG A 11 38.79 1.00 -10.58
CA ARG A 11 38.10 -0.05 -9.79
C ARG A 11 36.91 0.53 -9.02
N ASN A 12 37.10 1.64 -8.30
CA ASN A 12 36.02 2.31 -7.57
C ASN A 12 34.89 2.75 -8.51
N GLY A 13 35.26 3.22 -9.71
CA GLY A 13 34.28 3.53 -10.74
C GLY A 13 33.48 2.32 -11.21
N VAL A 14 34.09 1.13 -11.28
CA VAL A 14 33.36 -0.12 -11.60
C VAL A 14 32.39 -0.48 -10.48
N GLU A 15 32.78 -0.33 -9.22
CA GLU A 15 31.87 -0.55 -8.08
C GLU A 15 30.67 0.40 -8.11
N LEU A 16 30.92 1.69 -8.39
CA LEU A 16 29.85 2.66 -8.59
C LEU A 16 28.97 2.31 -9.80
N ALA A 17 29.56 1.93 -10.94
CA ALA A 17 28.80 1.52 -12.12
C ALA A 17 27.90 0.32 -11.84
N THR A 18 28.39 -0.67 -11.09
CA THR A 18 27.62 -1.85 -10.69
C THR A 18 26.45 -1.47 -9.78
N ARG A 19 26.66 -0.58 -8.81
CA ARG A 19 25.56 -0.05 -7.97
C ARG A 19 24.51 0.68 -8.81
N LEU A 20 24.93 1.54 -9.74
CA LEU A 20 24.01 2.28 -10.61
C LEU A 20 23.23 1.34 -11.53
N ALA A 21 23.88 0.34 -12.12
CA ALA A 21 23.26 -0.64 -13.01
C ALA A 21 22.28 -1.59 -12.32
N ALA A 22 22.32 -1.71 -10.98
CA ALA A 22 21.32 -2.47 -10.23
C ALA A 22 19.93 -1.79 -10.25
N THR A 23 19.90 -0.46 -10.43
CA THR A 23 18.67 0.36 -10.45
C THR A 23 18.37 0.96 -11.81
N LEU A 24 19.38 1.18 -12.66
CA LEU A 24 19.24 1.75 -13.99
C LEU A 24 19.37 0.65 -15.04
N PRO A 25 18.50 0.58 -16.06
CA PRO A 25 18.64 -0.36 -17.16
C PRO A 25 19.82 0.05 -18.06
N ALA A 26 21.03 -0.33 -17.66
CA ALA A 26 22.27 0.13 -18.26
C ALA A 26 23.28 -0.99 -18.50
N THR A 27 24.06 -0.85 -19.58
CA THR A 27 25.20 -1.73 -19.85
C THR A 27 26.47 -1.10 -19.29
N ILE A 28 27.20 -1.84 -18.45
CA ILE A 28 28.49 -1.40 -17.91
C ILE A 28 29.59 -1.65 -18.95
N TRP A 29 30.43 -0.65 -19.18
CA TRP A 29 31.63 -0.70 -19.99
C TRP A 29 32.85 -0.44 -19.10
N LEU A 30 33.85 -1.32 -19.17
CA LEU A 30 35.00 -1.29 -18.26
C LEU A 30 36.31 -1.75 -18.94
N PRO A 31 37.49 -1.34 -18.46
CA PRO A 31 38.77 -1.86 -18.93
C PRO A 31 38.86 -3.37 -18.71
N GLU A 32 39.47 -4.09 -19.65
CA GLU A 32 39.62 -5.57 -19.59
C GLU A 32 40.27 -6.06 -18.28
N ARG A 33 41.23 -5.30 -17.73
CA ARG A 33 41.86 -5.59 -16.43
C ARG A 33 40.90 -5.61 -15.23
N PHE A 34 39.69 -5.05 -15.37
CA PHE A 34 38.67 -5.03 -14.32
C PHE A 34 37.49 -5.96 -14.61
N ALA A 35 37.55 -6.79 -15.66
CA ALA A 35 36.47 -7.69 -16.07
C ALA A 35 35.90 -8.54 -14.92
N ALA A 36 36.76 -8.98 -14.01
CA ALA A 36 36.38 -9.78 -12.84
C ALA A 36 35.44 -9.05 -11.86
N PHE A 37 35.42 -7.72 -11.83
CA PHE A 37 34.64 -6.91 -10.89
C PHE A 37 33.20 -6.64 -11.36
N ALA A 38 32.89 -6.88 -12.64
CA ALA A 38 31.55 -6.74 -13.19
C ALA A 38 31.26 -7.85 -14.22
N PRO A 39 30.90 -9.06 -13.75
CA PRO A 39 30.54 -10.17 -14.64
C PRO A 39 29.37 -9.79 -15.56
N GLY A 40 29.58 -9.83 -16.87
CA GLY A 40 28.59 -9.41 -17.87
C GLY A 40 28.77 -7.97 -18.41
N GLY A 41 29.72 -7.21 -17.87
CA GLY A 41 30.09 -5.90 -18.43
C GLY A 41 30.88 -6.03 -19.74
N ARG A 42 30.75 -5.05 -20.63
CA ARG A 42 31.48 -4.97 -21.90
C ARG A 42 32.90 -4.45 -21.68
N CYS A 43 33.89 -5.29 -21.96
CA CYS A 43 35.28 -4.89 -21.84
C CYS A 43 35.73 -4.01 -23.00
N TYR A 44 36.57 -3.01 -22.73
CA TYR A 44 37.23 -2.21 -23.76
C TYR A 44 38.75 -2.11 -23.52
N THR A 45 39.50 -1.97 -24.62
CA THR A 45 40.94 -1.68 -24.62
C THR A 45 41.23 -0.22 -24.99
N ASN A 46 40.34 0.40 -25.78
CA ASN A 46 40.39 1.81 -26.17
C ASN A 46 39.08 2.50 -25.80
N LEU A 47 39.13 3.45 -24.85
CA LEU A 47 37.97 4.17 -24.36
C LEU A 47 37.28 5.01 -25.44
N SER A 48 38.04 5.68 -26.32
CA SER A 48 37.49 6.53 -27.38
C SER A 48 36.67 5.72 -28.38
N ALA A 49 37.20 4.57 -28.83
CA ALA A 49 36.49 3.69 -29.75
C ALA A 49 35.22 3.08 -29.10
N ALA A 50 35.28 2.76 -27.81
CA ALA A 50 34.14 2.22 -27.07
C ALA A 50 33.03 3.26 -26.88
N VAL A 51 33.38 4.50 -26.51
CA VAL A 51 32.42 5.61 -26.40
C VAL A 51 31.80 5.92 -27.77
N GLN A 52 32.58 5.94 -28.85
CA GLN A 52 32.06 6.13 -30.22
C GLN A 52 31.06 5.04 -30.61
N THR A 53 31.31 3.80 -30.21
CA THR A 53 30.37 2.68 -30.43
C THR A 53 29.07 2.89 -29.63
N ALA A 54 29.19 3.24 -28.36
CA ALA A 54 28.04 3.51 -27.50
C ALA A 54 27.23 4.72 -27.96
N TRP A 55 27.87 5.73 -28.56
CA TRP A 55 27.24 6.94 -29.09
C TRP A 55 26.14 6.64 -30.10
N GLN A 56 26.35 5.63 -30.95
CA GLN A 56 25.36 5.24 -31.97
C GLN A 56 24.29 4.28 -31.44
N GLN A 57 24.51 3.65 -30.28
CA GLN A 57 23.69 2.55 -29.78
C GLN A 57 22.88 2.90 -28.52
N SER A 58 23.19 4.02 -27.86
CA SER A 58 22.65 4.38 -26.55
C SER A 58 21.90 5.70 -26.62
N LYS A 59 20.83 5.82 -25.84
CA LYS A 59 20.12 7.10 -25.65
C LYS A 59 20.83 7.99 -24.62
N ALA A 60 21.55 7.37 -23.69
CA ALA A 60 22.33 8.06 -22.67
C ALA A 60 23.67 7.38 -22.40
N ILE A 61 24.68 8.18 -22.06
CA ILE A 61 26.03 7.76 -21.70
C ILE A 61 26.40 8.38 -20.35
N ILE A 62 26.81 7.54 -19.41
CA ILE A 62 27.28 7.94 -18.08
C ILE A 62 28.79 7.66 -18.03
N LEU A 63 29.60 8.69 -17.81
CA LEU A 63 31.05 8.62 -17.74
C LEU A 63 31.50 8.83 -16.29
N ILE A 64 31.96 7.75 -15.64
CA ILE A 64 32.56 7.82 -14.31
C ILE A 64 34.05 8.16 -14.48
N ALA A 65 34.31 9.46 -14.61
CA ALA A 65 35.61 10.03 -14.97
C ALA A 65 35.69 11.51 -14.57
N ALA A 66 36.90 12.08 -14.63
CA ALA A 66 37.05 13.52 -14.56
C ALA A 66 36.37 14.20 -15.76
N THR A 67 35.68 15.33 -15.53
CA THR A 67 34.94 16.07 -16.56
C THR A 67 35.80 16.42 -17.78
N GLY A 68 37.07 16.76 -17.59
CA GLY A 68 37.99 17.05 -18.69
C GLY A 68 38.24 15.85 -19.63
N ILE A 69 38.20 14.62 -19.12
CA ILE A 69 38.28 13.41 -19.94
C ILE A 69 36.99 13.26 -20.74
N ALA A 70 35.84 13.37 -20.07
CA ALA A 70 34.54 13.22 -20.71
C ALA A 70 34.35 14.22 -21.87
N VAL A 71 34.65 15.50 -21.65
CA VAL A 71 34.52 16.55 -22.68
C VAL A 71 35.41 16.25 -23.90
N ARG A 72 36.67 15.83 -23.69
CA ARG A 72 37.59 15.50 -24.80
C ARG A 72 37.14 14.27 -25.60
N LEU A 73 36.51 13.29 -24.94
CA LEU A 73 35.99 12.09 -25.60
C LEU A 73 34.77 12.40 -26.48
N ILE A 74 33.86 13.25 -26.00
CA ILE A 74 32.61 13.52 -26.70
C ILE A 74 32.72 14.63 -27.74
N ALA A 75 33.65 15.58 -27.58
CA ALA A 75 33.76 16.74 -28.47
C ALA A 75 33.87 16.37 -29.97
N PRO A 76 34.64 15.33 -30.38
CA PRO A 76 34.68 14.91 -31.79
C PRO A 76 33.41 14.21 -32.30
N LEU A 77 32.48 13.85 -31.42
CA LEU A 77 31.27 13.08 -31.73
C LEU A 77 30.01 13.94 -31.82
N LEU A 78 30.06 15.19 -31.36
CA LEU A 78 28.91 16.10 -31.37
C LEU A 78 28.47 16.40 -32.81
N GLN A 79 27.18 16.25 -33.07
CA GLN A 79 26.60 16.55 -34.39
C GLN A 79 25.43 17.52 -34.27
N ALA A 80 24.39 17.16 -33.52
CA ALA A 80 23.21 17.99 -33.37
C ALA A 80 22.48 17.75 -32.04
N LYS A 81 22.00 18.83 -31.43
CA LYS A 81 21.24 18.81 -30.16
C LYS A 81 20.03 17.87 -30.16
N THR A 82 19.46 17.58 -31.33
CA THR A 82 18.26 16.75 -31.51
C THR A 82 18.56 15.25 -31.65
N SER A 83 19.78 14.87 -32.03
CA SER A 83 20.19 13.48 -32.28
C SER A 83 21.23 12.96 -31.30
N ASP A 84 22.04 13.85 -30.72
CA ASP A 84 23.11 13.47 -29.80
C ASP A 84 22.53 12.86 -28.51
N PRO A 85 23.15 11.79 -27.96
CA PRO A 85 22.70 11.17 -26.72
C PRO A 85 22.90 12.10 -25.52
N ALA A 86 22.14 11.87 -24.44
CA ALA A 86 22.43 12.50 -23.17
C ALA A 86 23.79 12.03 -22.63
N VAL A 87 24.64 12.96 -22.19
CA VAL A 87 25.92 12.60 -21.56
C VAL A 87 25.98 13.18 -20.16
N ILE A 88 26.25 12.31 -19.19
CA ILE A 88 26.39 12.65 -17.78
C ILE A 88 27.79 12.23 -17.33
N CYS A 89 28.48 13.09 -16.60
CA CYS A 89 29.78 12.82 -16.02
C CYS A 89 29.69 12.86 -14.50
N LEU A 90 30.35 11.94 -13.81
CA LEU A 90 30.44 11.94 -12.36
C LEU A 90 31.79 11.41 -11.90
N ASP A 91 32.22 11.82 -10.71
CA ASP A 91 33.39 11.25 -10.06
C ASP A 91 33.12 9.81 -9.57
N GLU A 92 34.18 9.08 -9.21
CA GLU A 92 34.07 7.68 -8.80
C GLU A 92 33.38 7.45 -7.45
N GLN A 93 33.16 8.49 -6.65
CA GLN A 93 32.38 8.46 -5.41
C GLN A 93 30.92 8.86 -5.65
N GLY A 94 30.64 9.51 -6.79
CA GLY A 94 29.31 9.97 -7.18
C GLY A 94 28.88 11.25 -6.48
N HIS A 95 29.82 12.04 -5.94
CA HIS A 95 29.51 13.26 -5.19
C HIS A 95 28.94 14.37 -6.08
N VAL A 96 29.45 14.51 -7.30
CA VAL A 96 28.99 15.54 -8.24
C VAL A 96 28.59 14.87 -9.56
N VAL A 97 27.34 15.08 -9.95
CA VAL A 97 26.76 14.54 -11.18
C VAL A 97 26.51 15.69 -12.15
N VAL A 98 27.32 15.76 -13.21
CA VAL A 98 27.37 16.86 -14.17
C VAL A 98 26.72 16.42 -15.49
N PRO A 99 25.52 16.90 -15.84
CA PRO A 99 25.01 16.75 -17.19
C PRO A 99 25.85 17.61 -18.16
N LEU A 100 26.49 16.97 -19.14
CA LEU A 100 27.37 17.66 -20.10
C LEU A 100 26.61 18.15 -21.33
N ILE A 101 25.79 17.30 -21.92
CA ILE A 101 24.96 17.61 -23.09
C ILE A 101 23.60 16.91 -22.99
N GLY A 102 22.61 17.42 -23.75
CA GLY A 102 21.30 16.78 -23.82
C GLY A 102 20.40 17.04 -22.61
N GLY A 103 20.54 18.20 -21.95
CA GLY A 103 19.85 18.56 -20.70
C GLY A 103 18.36 18.25 -20.67
N HIS A 104 17.57 18.84 -21.58
CA HIS A 104 16.11 18.68 -21.65
C HIS A 104 15.69 17.49 -22.50
N ARG A 105 15.67 17.64 -23.83
CA ARG A 105 15.14 16.64 -24.78
C ARG A 105 15.74 15.24 -24.67
N ALA A 106 17.06 15.12 -24.46
CA ALA A 106 17.71 13.82 -24.30
C ALA A 106 17.67 13.30 -22.85
N GLY A 107 17.22 14.12 -21.90
CA GLY A 107 16.97 13.73 -20.52
C GLY A 107 18.19 13.79 -19.58
N ALA A 108 19.28 14.46 -19.97
CA ALA A 108 20.50 14.46 -19.15
C ALA A 108 20.30 15.12 -17.77
N ASN A 109 19.50 16.19 -17.68
CA ASN A 109 19.23 16.86 -16.40
C ASN A 109 18.40 15.97 -15.47
N ALA A 110 17.39 15.30 -16.01
CA ALA A 110 16.56 14.36 -15.26
C ALA A 110 17.38 13.16 -14.78
N LEU A 111 18.19 12.56 -15.66
CA LEU A 111 19.05 11.44 -15.33
C LEU A 111 20.14 11.84 -14.33
N ALA A 112 20.69 13.05 -14.42
CA ALA A 112 21.65 13.57 -13.44
C ALA A 112 21.03 13.70 -12.03
N ARG A 113 19.80 14.20 -11.91
CA ARG A 113 19.06 14.24 -10.63
C ARG A 113 18.84 12.83 -10.08
N GLN A 114 18.46 11.89 -10.94
CA GLN A 114 18.25 10.49 -10.54
C GLN A 114 19.54 9.85 -10.02
N ILE A 115 20.66 10.03 -10.72
CA ILE A 115 21.96 9.48 -10.31
C ILE A 115 22.44 10.14 -9.01
N ALA A 116 22.26 11.46 -8.85
CA ALA A 116 22.58 12.17 -7.62
C ALA A 116 21.81 11.58 -6.41
N ALA A 117 20.51 11.30 -6.58
CA ALA A 117 19.71 10.64 -5.54
C ALA A 117 20.21 9.22 -5.20
N LEU A 118 20.61 8.43 -6.21
CA LEU A 118 21.14 7.07 -6.01
C LEU A 118 22.50 7.04 -5.30
N THR A 119 23.28 8.10 -5.44
CA THR A 119 24.66 8.19 -4.93
C THR A 119 24.75 8.98 -3.62
N GLY A 120 23.71 9.73 -3.26
CA GLY A 120 23.78 10.74 -2.21
C GLY A 120 24.56 11.99 -2.61
N GLY A 121 24.87 12.14 -3.91
CA GLY A 121 25.58 13.29 -4.47
C GLY A 121 24.66 14.44 -4.87
N GLN A 122 25.23 15.41 -5.57
CA GLN A 122 24.53 16.61 -6.06
C GLN A 122 24.57 16.68 -7.59
N ALA A 123 23.41 16.94 -8.21
CA ALA A 123 23.33 17.22 -9.63
C ALA A 123 23.71 18.69 -9.92
N ALA A 124 24.82 18.90 -10.64
CA ALA A 124 25.33 20.22 -11.00
C ALA A 124 24.66 20.72 -12.29
N ILE A 125 23.37 21.04 -12.22
CA ILE A 125 22.60 21.53 -13.37
C ILE A 125 22.85 23.02 -13.56
N THR A 126 23.42 23.38 -14.71
CA THR A 126 23.80 24.77 -15.03
C THR A 126 22.90 25.41 -16.09
N THR A 127 21.87 24.70 -16.58
CA THR A 127 20.97 25.25 -17.59
C THR A 127 20.19 26.43 -17.01
N ALA A 128 20.32 27.61 -17.62
CA ALA A 128 19.74 28.85 -17.10
C ALA A 128 18.23 28.77 -16.87
N SER A 129 17.50 28.08 -17.76
CA SER A 129 16.06 27.87 -17.60
C SER A 129 15.70 26.99 -16.40
N ASP A 130 16.42 25.89 -16.16
CA ASP A 130 16.23 25.06 -14.95
C ASP A 130 16.55 25.86 -13.68
N GLY A 131 17.60 26.68 -13.70
CA GLY A 131 17.99 27.52 -12.57
C GLY A 131 16.97 28.62 -12.24
N GLN A 132 16.24 29.10 -13.25
CA GLN A 132 15.18 30.10 -13.11
C GLN A 132 13.77 29.49 -12.94
N GLY A 133 13.64 28.16 -12.98
CA GLY A 133 12.33 27.48 -12.93
C GLY A 133 11.46 27.70 -14.18
N LEU A 134 12.06 28.04 -15.32
CA LEU A 134 11.37 28.26 -16.59
C LEU A 134 11.09 26.93 -17.33
N PRO A 135 9.96 26.83 -18.05
CA PRO A 135 9.59 25.62 -18.77
C PRO A 135 10.56 25.32 -19.91
N ALA A 136 10.84 24.03 -20.11
CA ALA A 136 11.61 23.55 -21.25
C ALA A 136 10.68 23.45 -22.48
N LEU A 137 10.70 24.46 -23.35
CA LEU A 137 9.80 24.55 -24.50
C LEU A 137 9.90 23.31 -25.41
N ASP A 138 11.05 22.66 -25.52
CA ASP A 138 11.23 21.46 -26.32
C ASP A 138 10.57 20.18 -25.74
N LEU A 139 10.10 20.23 -24.49
CA LEU A 139 9.40 19.13 -23.81
C LEU A 139 7.88 19.32 -23.75
N ILE A 140 7.38 20.55 -23.93
CA ILE A 140 5.94 20.84 -23.86
C ILE A 140 5.19 20.02 -24.92
N GLY A 141 4.18 19.27 -24.47
CA GLY A 141 3.35 18.43 -25.34
C GLY A 141 4.01 17.12 -25.81
N GLN A 142 5.26 16.84 -25.42
CA GLN A 142 5.98 15.64 -25.88
C GLN A 142 5.27 14.34 -25.49
N ALA A 143 4.75 14.26 -24.26
CA ALA A 143 3.98 13.10 -23.78
C ALA A 143 2.67 12.90 -24.56
N GLN A 144 2.12 13.99 -25.10
CA GLN A 144 0.92 14.04 -25.92
C GLN A 144 1.21 13.84 -27.42
N GLY A 145 2.47 13.57 -27.79
CA GLY A 145 2.91 13.36 -29.17
C GLY A 145 3.04 14.63 -30.00
N TRP A 146 3.05 15.82 -29.38
CA TRP A 146 3.24 17.08 -30.10
C TRP A 146 4.60 17.10 -30.77
N ARG A 147 4.63 17.69 -31.97
CA ARG A 147 5.85 17.88 -32.75
C ARG A 147 6.16 19.36 -32.84
N ILE A 148 7.43 19.71 -32.84
CA ILE A 148 7.87 21.08 -33.14
C ILE A 148 8.22 21.13 -34.64
N ALA A 149 7.76 22.16 -35.35
CA ALA A 149 8.11 22.36 -36.75
C ALA A 149 9.63 22.50 -36.90
N THR A 150 10.23 21.80 -37.87
CA THR A 150 11.69 21.67 -38.01
C THR A 150 12.39 22.99 -38.30
N ASP A 151 11.66 23.96 -38.84
CA ASP A 151 12.10 25.32 -39.16
C ASP A 151 11.78 26.33 -38.03
N SER A 152 11.41 25.86 -36.84
CA SER A 152 11.21 26.72 -35.66
C SER A 152 12.53 27.24 -35.10
N ALA A 153 12.59 28.54 -34.79
CA ALA A 153 13.68 29.20 -34.07
C ALA A 153 13.67 28.89 -32.56
N THR A 154 13.63 27.60 -32.19
CA THR A 154 13.48 27.12 -30.80
C THR A 154 14.53 27.72 -29.87
N THR A 155 15.80 27.78 -30.30
CA THR A 155 16.89 28.35 -29.49
C THR A 155 16.70 29.85 -29.24
N HIS A 156 16.24 30.60 -30.24
CA HIS A 156 15.96 32.03 -30.12
C HIS A 156 14.79 32.28 -29.15
N VAL A 157 13.68 31.57 -29.33
CA VAL A 157 12.49 31.69 -28.47
C VAL A 157 12.85 31.34 -27.02
N MET A 158 13.68 30.31 -26.82
CA MET A 158 14.18 29.95 -25.49
C MET A 158 15.10 31.02 -24.89
N ALA A 159 15.94 31.68 -25.70
CA ALA A 159 16.79 32.77 -25.24
C ALA A 159 15.95 33.98 -24.81
N CYS A 160 14.93 34.35 -25.61
CA CYS A 160 13.96 35.38 -25.24
C CYS A 160 13.24 35.06 -23.93
N LEU A 161 12.88 33.78 -23.73
CA LEU A 161 12.24 33.32 -22.49
C LEU A 161 13.15 33.52 -21.27
N VAL A 162 14.42 33.15 -21.38
CA VAL A 162 15.43 33.28 -20.31
C VAL A 162 15.78 34.75 -20.02
N ASN A 163 15.75 35.60 -21.04
CA ASN A 163 16.05 37.03 -20.91
C ASN A 163 14.84 37.86 -20.45
N GLY A 164 13.64 37.28 -20.40
CA GLY A 164 12.42 38.01 -20.10
C GLY A 164 11.99 38.97 -21.22
N ASP A 165 12.32 38.66 -22.47
CA ASP A 165 11.83 39.44 -23.61
C ASP A 165 10.32 39.16 -23.84
N PRO A 166 9.55 40.09 -24.44
CA PRO A 166 8.14 39.87 -24.73
C PRO A 166 7.92 38.75 -25.76
N ILE A 167 7.10 37.75 -25.40
CA ILE A 167 6.77 36.61 -26.25
C ILE A 167 5.26 36.59 -26.53
N GLY A 168 4.89 36.67 -27.80
CA GLY A 168 3.50 36.51 -28.22
C GLY A 168 3.13 35.04 -28.32
N VAL A 169 1.97 34.65 -27.81
CA VAL A 169 1.47 33.27 -27.85
C VAL A 169 0.09 33.23 -28.49
N TRP A 170 -0.04 32.41 -29.53
CA TRP A 170 -1.33 32.13 -30.15
C TRP A 170 -1.55 30.61 -30.24
N VAL A 171 -2.75 30.20 -29.84
CA VAL A 171 -3.22 28.82 -29.98
C VAL A 171 -4.49 28.87 -30.78
N ASP A 172 -4.58 28.02 -31.78
CA ASP A 172 -5.75 27.87 -32.64
C ASP A 172 -7.02 27.71 -31.78
N PRO A 173 -8.08 28.54 -31.99
CA PRO A 173 -9.28 28.51 -31.18
C PRO A 173 -9.99 27.15 -31.14
N ASP A 174 -9.80 26.33 -32.18
CA ASP A 174 -10.36 24.98 -32.24
C ASP A 174 -9.63 23.98 -31.32
N LEU A 175 -8.56 24.41 -30.61
CA LEU A 175 -7.71 23.57 -29.76
C LEU A 175 -7.71 24.01 -28.28
N PRO A 176 -8.85 24.01 -27.57
CA PRO A 176 -8.94 24.46 -26.19
C PRO A 176 -8.06 23.64 -25.23
N ALA A 177 -7.92 22.33 -25.45
CA ALA A 177 -7.05 21.46 -24.65
C ALA A 177 -5.56 21.82 -24.81
N ALA A 178 -5.14 22.19 -26.04
CA ALA A 178 -3.78 22.65 -26.29
C ALA A 178 -3.51 24.00 -25.62
N ARG A 179 -4.51 24.89 -25.62
CA ARG A 179 -4.44 26.17 -24.92
C ARG A 179 -4.29 25.97 -23.41
N ALA A 180 -5.04 25.05 -22.82
CA ALA A 180 -4.94 24.74 -21.39
C ALA A 180 -3.57 24.16 -21.02
N LEU A 181 -3.05 23.20 -21.80
CA LEU A 181 -1.73 22.61 -21.58
C LEU A 181 -0.61 23.65 -21.66
N LEU A 182 -0.59 24.43 -22.75
CA LEU A 182 0.43 25.47 -22.91
C LEU A 182 0.29 26.58 -21.86
N GLY A 183 -0.95 26.91 -21.48
CA GLY A 183 -1.24 27.86 -20.39
C GLY A 183 -0.66 27.45 -19.05
N ALA A 184 -0.78 26.17 -18.67
CA ALA A 184 -0.22 25.66 -17.42
C ALA A 184 1.32 25.71 -17.41
N GLU A 185 1.96 25.34 -18.53
CA GLU A 185 3.42 25.34 -18.65
C GLU A 185 4.01 26.75 -18.69
N LEU A 186 3.34 27.70 -19.35
CA LEU A 186 3.80 29.09 -19.48
C LEU A 186 3.33 30.01 -18.33
N ALA A 187 2.49 29.53 -17.41
CA ALA A 187 1.98 30.32 -16.28
C ALA A 187 3.08 31.00 -15.44
N PRO A 188 4.27 30.42 -15.22
CA PRO A 188 5.35 31.07 -14.47
C PRO A 188 6.01 32.25 -15.21
N VAL A 189 5.70 32.45 -16.49
CA VAL A 189 6.44 33.36 -17.38
C VAL A 189 5.67 34.67 -17.54
N ALA A 190 6.06 35.69 -16.79
CA ALA A 190 5.37 36.99 -16.79
C ALA A 190 5.43 37.75 -18.13
N THR A 191 6.38 37.43 -19.01
CA THR A 191 6.63 38.15 -20.27
C THR A 191 5.90 37.54 -21.47
N VAL A 192 5.12 36.49 -21.23
CA VAL A 192 4.25 35.86 -22.23
C VAL A 192 2.92 36.61 -22.32
N GLU A 193 2.54 36.96 -23.54
CA GLU A 193 1.27 37.59 -23.85
C GLU A 193 0.45 36.75 -24.81
N TRP A 194 -0.79 36.47 -24.43
CA TRP A 194 -1.72 35.71 -25.25
C TRP A 194 -2.46 36.64 -26.20
N VAL A 195 -2.29 36.42 -27.50
CA VAL A 195 -3.02 37.17 -28.54
C VAL A 195 -4.27 36.40 -28.97
N ALA A 196 -5.31 37.13 -29.38
CA ALA A 196 -6.53 36.54 -29.90
C ALA A 196 -6.39 36.22 -31.39
N ASP A 197 -5.76 37.12 -32.15
CA ASP A 197 -5.48 36.93 -33.57
C ASP A 197 -4.01 36.53 -33.79
N SER A 198 -3.82 35.51 -34.62
CA SER A 198 -2.51 35.00 -35.03
C SER A 198 -1.65 36.04 -35.74
N GLU A 199 -2.23 37.01 -36.47
CA GLU A 199 -1.47 38.05 -37.18
C GLU A 199 -0.83 39.05 -36.20
N GLU A 200 -1.35 39.21 -34.98
CA GLU A 200 -0.74 40.07 -33.95
C GLU A 200 0.67 39.61 -33.56
N LEU A 201 1.00 38.33 -33.73
CA LEU A 201 2.35 37.78 -33.48
C LEU A 201 3.42 38.41 -34.39
N THR A 202 3.02 38.97 -35.53
CA THR A 202 3.93 39.67 -36.45
C THR A 202 4.36 41.03 -35.92
N ASN A 203 3.68 41.56 -34.89
CA ASN A 203 4.00 42.86 -34.31
C ASN A 203 5.47 42.89 -33.80
N PRO A 204 6.26 43.92 -34.17
CA PRO A 204 7.64 44.06 -33.74
C PRO A 204 7.86 44.10 -32.22
N ARG A 205 6.81 44.39 -31.43
CA ARG A 205 6.87 44.35 -29.96
C ARG A 205 7.23 42.98 -29.40
N PHE A 206 6.91 41.91 -30.12
CA PHE A 206 7.23 40.54 -29.73
C PHE A 206 8.59 40.13 -30.28
N ALA A 207 9.54 39.91 -29.38
CA ALA A 207 10.87 39.42 -29.69
C ALA A 207 10.86 37.96 -30.18
N ALA A 208 9.87 37.18 -29.73
CA ALA A 208 9.61 35.83 -30.21
C ALA A 208 8.11 35.51 -30.22
N ALA A 209 7.73 34.45 -30.93
CA ALA A 209 6.34 33.99 -31.03
C ALA A 209 6.21 32.49 -30.78
N ILE A 210 5.14 32.06 -30.13
CA ILE A 210 4.76 30.65 -29.98
C ILE A 210 3.40 30.44 -30.67
N VAL A 211 3.33 29.44 -31.54
CA VAL A 211 2.15 29.08 -32.33
C VAL A 211 1.80 27.62 -32.07
N VAL A 212 0.54 27.32 -31.74
CA VAL A 212 0.03 25.95 -31.71
C VAL A 212 -1.16 25.85 -32.65
N SER A 213 -1.06 25.06 -33.72
CA SER A 213 -2.17 24.87 -34.65
C SER A 213 -2.06 23.56 -35.43
N HIS A 214 -3.22 23.03 -35.81
CA HIS A 214 -3.38 21.91 -36.72
C HIS A 214 -3.40 22.34 -38.20
N ARG A 215 -3.41 23.66 -38.44
CA ARG A 215 -3.43 24.29 -39.77
C ARG A 215 -2.01 24.53 -40.28
N ARG A 216 -1.81 24.68 -41.60
CA ARG A 216 -0.48 24.93 -42.18
C ARG A 216 0.00 26.34 -41.94
N LEU A 217 -0.89 27.33 -42.03
CA LEU A 217 -0.61 28.75 -41.77
C LEU A 217 0.61 29.28 -42.55
N ASP A 218 0.87 28.77 -43.76
CA ASP A 218 2.11 29.04 -44.49
C ASP A 218 2.46 30.54 -44.63
N PRO A 219 1.51 31.45 -44.96
CA PRO A 219 1.82 32.88 -45.08
C PRO A 219 2.26 33.52 -43.76
N LEU A 220 1.61 33.15 -42.66
CA LEU A 220 1.94 33.66 -41.33
C LEU A 220 3.25 33.04 -40.83
N TRP A 221 3.40 31.72 -40.96
CA TRP A 221 4.58 31.00 -40.50
C TRP A 221 5.84 31.46 -41.21
N HIS A 222 5.77 31.76 -42.52
CA HIS A 222 6.91 32.35 -43.24
C HIS A 222 7.39 33.68 -42.63
N LYS A 223 6.50 34.51 -42.09
CA LYS A 223 6.86 35.77 -41.41
C LYS A 223 7.43 35.53 -40.00
N LEU A 224 7.04 34.44 -39.35
CA LEU A 224 7.38 34.17 -37.94
C LEU A 224 8.58 33.24 -37.77
N ARG A 225 8.91 32.37 -38.75
CA ARG A 225 9.86 31.25 -38.58
C ARG A 225 11.21 31.63 -37.96
N ASP A 226 11.73 32.83 -38.29
CA ASP A 226 13.03 33.29 -37.81
C ASP A 226 13.03 33.67 -36.32
N LYS A 227 11.85 33.90 -35.74
CA LYS A 227 11.63 34.23 -34.31
C LYS A 227 10.56 33.36 -33.64
N GLY A 228 10.11 32.30 -34.31
CA GLY A 228 8.89 31.57 -33.99
C GLY A 228 9.15 30.14 -33.55
N LEU A 229 8.36 29.66 -32.60
CA LEU A 229 8.26 28.26 -32.21
C LEU A 229 6.86 27.74 -32.55
N ARG A 230 6.77 26.72 -33.39
CA ARG A 230 5.48 26.14 -33.79
C ARG A 230 5.33 24.72 -33.30
N TYR A 231 4.28 24.48 -32.51
CA TYR A 231 3.84 23.15 -32.13
C TYR A 231 2.73 22.65 -33.06
N MET A 232 2.84 21.37 -33.42
CA MET A 232 1.98 20.61 -34.30
C MET A 232 1.42 19.43 -33.51
N PRO A 233 0.24 19.59 -32.88
CA PRO A 233 -0.37 18.54 -32.07
C PRO A 233 -1.03 17.47 -32.97
N PRO A 234 -0.97 16.17 -32.63
CA PRO A 234 -1.59 15.11 -33.41
C PRO A 234 -3.10 15.06 -33.13
N VAL A 235 -3.88 15.85 -33.86
CA VAL A 235 -5.33 16.03 -33.62
C VAL A 235 -6.19 15.79 -34.86
N LEU A 236 -5.63 15.44 -36.01
CA LEU A 236 -6.41 15.19 -37.23
C LEU A 236 -6.68 13.70 -37.39
N VAL A 237 -7.96 13.33 -37.51
CA VAL A 237 -8.39 11.97 -37.80
C VAL A 237 -8.85 11.90 -39.25
N ILE A 238 -8.21 11.05 -40.04
CA ILE A 238 -8.53 10.87 -41.45
C ILE A 238 -9.41 9.64 -41.62
N GLY A 239 -10.66 9.85 -42.01
CA GLY A 239 -11.57 8.77 -42.39
C GLY A 239 -11.43 8.41 -43.87
N ILE A 240 -11.17 7.14 -44.17
CA ILE A 240 -10.97 6.66 -45.55
C ILE A 240 -11.98 5.56 -45.89
N GLY A 241 -12.68 5.74 -47.01
CA GLY A 241 -13.42 4.68 -47.69
C GLY A 241 -12.88 4.48 -49.10
N CYS A 242 -12.67 3.24 -49.55
CA CYS A 242 -12.15 2.98 -50.90
C CYS A 242 -12.81 1.75 -51.56
N ARG A 243 -12.61 1.63 -52.89
CA ARG A 243 -12.82 0.36 -53.60
C ARG A 243 -11.73 -0.65 -53.19
N ARG A 244 -11.93 -1.92 -53.55
CA ARG A 244 -10.91 -2.95 -53.34
C ARG A 244 -9.68 -2.67 -54.20
N ASP A 245 -8.51 -3.01 -53.68
CA ASP A 245 -7.22 -2.96 -54.39
C ASP A 245 -6.80 -1.56 -54.86
N VAL A 246 -7.09 -0.52 -54.07
CA VAL A 246 -6.62 0.84 -54.36
C VAL A 246 -5.14 0.98 -53.95
N PRO A 247 -4.24 1.34 -54.88
CA PRO A 247 -2.83 1.54 -54.57
C PRO A 247 -2.59 2.64 -53.55
N VAL A 248 -1.59 2.46 -52.67
CA VAL A 248 -1.23 3.43 -51.62
C VAL A 248 -0.95 4.84 -52.17
N HIS A 249 -0.33 4.97 -53.35
CA HIS A 249 -0.01 6.27 -53.94
C HIS A 249 -1.25 7.10 -54.31
N GLU A 250 -2.36 6.44 -54.69
CA GLU A 250 -3.63 7.13 -54.96
C GLU A 250 -4.27 7.62 -53.66
N LEU A 251 -4.23 6.81 -52.60
CA LEU A 251 -4.73 7.22 -51.29
C LEU A 251 -3.88 8.34 -50.70
N ALA A 252 -2.56 8.27 -50.82
CA ALA A 252 -1.62 9.32 -50.39
C ALA A 252 -1.87 10.64 -51.14
N THR A 253 -2.11 10.58 -52.45
CA THR A 253 -2.45 11.75 -53.27
C THR A 253 -3.78 12.36 -52.83
N ALA A 254 -4.80 11.52 -52.61
CA ALA A 254 -6.11 11.96 -52.14
C ALA A 254 -6.02 12.65 -50.78
N VAL A 255 -5.36 12.03 -49.80
CA VAL A 255 -5.14 12.60 -48.47
C VAL A 255 -4.37 13.91 -48.54
N SER A 256 -3.25 13.95 -49.28
CA SER A 256 -2.43 15.16 -49.41
C SER A 256 -3.22 16.31 -50.03
N ALA A 257 -4.01 16.04 -51.07
CA ALA A 257 -4.87 17.05 -51.71
C ALA A 257 -5.97 17.54 -50.76
N THR A 258 -6.61 16.64 -50.00
CA THR A 258 -7.64 16.99 -49.02
C THR A 258 -7.07 17.87 -47.91
N LEU A 259 -5.93 17.51 -47.32
CA LEU A 259 -5.28 18.30 -46.28
C LEU A 259 -4.82 19.67 -46.81
N ALA A 260 -4.18 19.71 -47.98
CA ALA A 260 -3.69 20.95 -48.57
C ALA A 260 -4.82 21.94 -48.89
N THR A 261 -5.94 21.47 -49.44
CA THR A 261 -7.10 22.31 -49.77
C THR A 261 -7.77 22.90 -48.53
N ALA A 262 -7.73 22.17 -47.41
CA ALA A 262 -8.32 22.59 -46.14
C ALA A 262 -7.36 23.35 -45.22
N ASP A 263 -6.16 23.72 -45.70
CA ASP A 263 -5.09 24.33 -44.89
C ASP A 263 -4.69 23.49 -43.66
N LEU A 264 -4.68 22.16 -43.78
CA LEU A 264 -4.36 21.24 -42.67
C LEU A 264 -2.92 20.72 -42.76
N ALA A 265 -2.23 20.69 -41.63
CA ALA A 265 -0.85 20.23 -41.54
C ALA A 265 -0.78 18.69 -41.48
N PRO A 266 -0.11 18.00 -42.42
CA PRO A 266 0.01 16.53 -42.41
C PRO A 266 0.72 15.98 -41.16
N GLU A 267 1.57 16.78 -40.53
CA GLU A 267 2.27 16.44 -39.29
C GLU A 267 1.33 16.34 -38.08
N CYS A 268 0.12 16.91 -38.18
CA CYS A 268 -0.91 16.88 -37.15
C CYS A 268 -1.86 15.68 -37.29
N VAL A 269 -1.60 14.74 -38.21
CA VAL A 269 -2.40 13.51 -38.34
C VAL A 269 -2.15 12.59 -37.15
N ALA A 270 -3.21 12.29 -36.41
CA ALA A 270 -3.20 11.41 -35.26
C ALA A 270 -3.36 9.94 -35.66
N THR A 271 -4.29 9.66 -36.59
CA THR A 271 -4.68 8.30 -36.97
C THR A 271 -5.45 8.30 -38.29
N ILE A 272 -5.45 7.15 -38.96
CA ILE A 272 -6.35 6.84 -40.08
C ILE A 272 -7.48 5.95 -39.56
N ALA A 273 -8.73 6.24 -39.92
CA ALA A 273 -9.90 5.48 -39.52
C ALA A 273 -10.62 4.88 -40.75
N THR A 274 -11.01 3.61 -40.67
CA THR A 274 -11.85 2.95 -41.69
C THR A 274 -12.77 1.91 -41.06
N ALA A 275 -13.76 1.43 -41.82
CA ALA A 275 -14.69 0.41 -41.36
C ALA A 275 -14.05 -0.99 -41.40
N ASP A 276 -14.51 -1.91 -40.54
CA ASP A 276 -14.12 -3.33 -40.53
C ASP A 276 -14.30 -4.04 -41.88
N LEU A 277 -15.30 -3.65 -42.67
CA LEU A 277 -15.51 -4.05 -44.07
C LEU A 277 -14.29 -3.77 -44.99
N LYS A 278 -13.35 -2.94 -44.52
CA LYS A 278 -12.16 -2.43 -45.22
C LYS A 278 -10.87 -2.63 -44.44
N ALA A 279 -10.90 -3.40 -43.36
CA ALA A 279 -9.73 -3.65 -42.53
C ALA A 279 -8.63 -4.44 -43.28
N ASP A 280 -9.01 -5.23 -44.27
CA ASP A 280 -8.14 -6.06 -45.12
C ASP A 280 -7.56 -5.33 -46.35
N GLU A 281 -7.86 -4.03 -46.54
CA GLU A 281 -7.33 -3.25 -47.67
C GLU A 281 -5.85 -2.88 -47.44
N ALA A 282 -4.95 -3.57 -48.15
CA ALA A 282 -3.51 -3.34 -48.08
C ALA A 282 -3.14 -1.84 -48.26
N GLY A 283 -3.78 -1.16 -49.22
CA GLY A 283 -3.52 0.26 -49.50
C GLY A 283 -3.73 1.20 -48.30
N ILE A 284 -4.74 0.94 -47.45
CA ILE A 284 -5.01 1.78 -46.26
C ILE A 284 -3.95 1.51 -45.18
N SER A 285 -3.63 0.24 -44.95
CA SER A 285 -2.60 -0.16 -43.98
C SER A 285 -1.20 0.32 -44.36
N ASP A 286 -0.88 0.30 -45.66
CA ASP A 286 0.38 0.81 -46.19
C ASP A 286 0.45 2.34 -46.08
N LEU A 287 -0.66 3.04 -46.29
CA LEU A 287 -0.73 4.49 -46.10
C LEU A 287 -0.49 4.88 -44.63
N ALA A 288 -1.12 4.17 -43.68
CA ALA A 288 -0.91 4.39 -42.25
C ALA A 288 0.58 4.22 -41.88
N ARG A 289 1.22 3.18 -42.43
CA ARG A 289 2.67 2.94 -42.26
C ARG A 289 3.52 4.05 -42.89
N GLN A 290 3.17 4.54 -44.08
CA GLN A 290 3.88 5.62 -44.77
C GLN A 290 3.79 6.94 -44.00
N LEU A 291 2.65 7.25 -43.38
CA LEU A 291 2.47 8.45 -42.55
C LEU A 291 3.02 8.27 -41.12
N GLY A 292 3.35 7.04 -40.72
CA GLY A 292 3.83 6.73 -39.37
C GLY A 292 2.75 6.91 -38.30
N VAL A 293 1.49 6.67 -38.63
CA VAL A 293 0.32 6.83 -37.74
C VAL A 293 -0.44 5.50 -37.60
N PRO A 294 -1.17 5.28 -36.50
CA PRO A 294 -2.00 4.09 -36.34
C PRO A 294 -3.15 4.03 -37.35
N LEU A 295 -3.61 2.80 -37.62
CA LEU A 295 -4.84 2.51 -38.34
C LEU A 295 -5.90 2.05 -37.32
N THR A 296 -7.00 2.79 -37.22
CA THR A 296 -8.13 2.49 -36.34
C THR A 296 -9.26 1.88 -37.15
N ILE A 297 -9.68 0.68 -36.75
CA ILE A 297 -10.79 -0.03 -37.39
C ILE A 297 -12.07 0.21 -36.58
N VAL A 298 -13.09 0.74 -37.23
CA VAL A 298 -14.42 0.97 -36.66
C VAL A 298 -15.34 -0.17 -37.07
N THR A 299 -16.04 -0.76 -36.11
CA THR A 299 -16.94 -1.88 -36.41
C THR A 299 -18.22 -1.41 -37.08
N THR A 300 -18.81 -2.27 -37.92
CA THR A 300 -20.12 -2.01 -38.53
C THR A 300 -21.19 -1.69 -37.45
N ALA A 301 -21.15 -2.40 -36.31
CA ALA A 301 -22.05 -2.15 -35.19
C ALA A 301 -21.91 -0.75 -34.59
N GLN A 302 -20.67 -0.24 -34.45
CA GLN A 302 -20.44 1.14 -33.99
C GLN A 302 -21.00 2.16 -34.99
N LEU A 303 -20.81 1.92 -36.29
CA LEU A 303 -21.33 2.80 -37.34
C LEU A 303 -22.86 2.85 -37.39
N GLN A 304 -23.53 1.73 -37.10
CA GLN A 304 -24.99 1.64 -37.04
C GLN A 304 -25.62 2.49 -35.93
N THR A 305 -24.87 2.82 -34.87
CA THR A 305 -25.38 3.67 -33.78
C THR A 305 -25.48 5.15 -34.15
N LEU A 306 -24.87 5.55 -35.27
CA LEU A 306 -24.78 6.95 -35.68
C LEU A 306 -26.00 7.34 -36.52
N ASP A 307 -26.47 8.57 -36.33
CA ASP A 307 -27.55 9.15 -37.13
C ASP A 307 -27.14 9.25 -38.62
N PRO A 308 -27.79 8.50 -39.53
CA PRO A 308 -27.44 8.54 -40.95
C PRO A 308 -27.68 9.89 -41.63
N THR A 309 -28.55 10.73 -41.08
CA THR A 309 -28.86 12.06 -41.63
C THR A 309 -27.75 13.08 -41.35
N ALA A 310 -26.84 12.79 -40.42
CA ALA A 310 -25.70 13.63 -40.09
C ALA A 310 -24.54 13.54 -41.11
N PHE A 311 -24.64 12.66 -42.12
CA PHE A 311 -23.54 12.37 -43.06
C PHE A 311 -23.97 12.43 -44.53
N SER A 312 -23.00 12.67 -45.40
CA SER A 312 -23.17 12.73 -46.84
C SER A 312 -23.54 11.35 -47.43
N PRO A 313 -24.51 11.26 -48.38
CA PRO A 313 -24.95 9.99 -48.97
C PRO A 313 -23.81 9.12 -49.49
N SER A 314 -23.78 7.86 -49.06
CA SER A 314 -22.69 6.91 -49.31
C SER A 314 -23.19 5.63 -49.98
N ALA A 315 -22.41 5.07 -50.89
CA ALA A 315 -22.70 3.74 -51.47
C ALA A 315 -22.61 2.60 -50.43
N ALA A 316 -22.07 2.89 -49.25
CA ALA A 316 -22.01 1.95 -48.14
C ALA A 316 -23.36 1.78 -47.40
N SER A 317 -24.37 2.62 -47.67
CA SER A 317 -25.71 2.49 -47.09
C SER A 317 -26.38 1.15 -47.37
N ARG A 318 -25.97 0.46 -48.45
CA ARG A 318 -26.39 -0.91 -48.76
C ARG A 318 -25.98 -1.97 -47.72
N PHE A 319 -25.05 -1.62 -46.82
CA PHE A 319 -24.60 -2.46 -45.71
C PHE A 319 -25.18 -1.99 -44.37
N ASP A 320 -26.27 -1.21 -44.41
CA ASP A 320 -26.96 -0.70 -43.22
C ASP A 320 -26.06 0.17 -42.33
N ILE A 321 -25.13 0.93 -42.94
CA ILE A 321 -24.26 1.89 -42.27
C ILE A 321 -24.35 3.27 -42.93
N PRO A 322 -24.21 4.37 -42.17
CA PRO A 322 -24.32 5.73 -42.70
C PRO A 322 -23.26 6.08 -43.76
N GLY A 323 -22.09 5.43 -43.68
CA GLY A 323 -20.95 5.68 -44.56
C GLY A 323 -19.66 5.14 -43.95
N VAL A 324 -18.55 5.37 -44.64
CA VAL A 324 -17.22 4.97 -44.13
C VAL A 324 -16.41 6.20 -43.75
N ALA A 325 -16.05 7.08 -44.70
CA ALA A 325 -15.13 8.19 -44.45
C ALA A 325 -15.57 9.13 -43.31
N GLU A 326 -16.67 9.87 -43.44
CA GLU A 326 -17.09 10.84 -42.41
C GLU A 326 -17.48 10.16 -41.08
N PRO A 327 -18.25 9.04 -41.07
CA PRO A 327 -18.60 8.38 -39.81
C PRO A 327 -17.39 7.84 -39.05
N CYS A 328 -16.43 7.21 -39.75
CA CYS A 328 -15.21 6.71 -39.10
C CYS A 328 -14.35 7.86 -38.57
N ALA A 329 -14.19 8.94 -39.35
CA ALA A 329 -13.45 10.12 -38.91
C ALA A 329 -14.07 10.73 -37.63
N THR A 330 -15.38 10.97 -37.66
CA THR A 330 -16.12 11.63 -36.58
C THR A 330 -16.18 10.77 -35.32
N LEU A 331 -16.44 9.46 -35.45
CA LEU A 331 -16.52 8.55 -34.31
C LEU A 331 -15.17 8.43 -33.59
N VAL A 332 -14.07 8.31 -34.35
CA VAL A 332 -12.72 8.19 -33.77
C VAL A 332 -12.25 9.52 -33.20
N ALA A 333 -12.55 10.65 -33.87
CA ALA A 333 -12.19 11.98 -33.40
C ALA A 333 -12.98 12.41 -32.16
N GLN A 334 -14.23 11.94 -32.01
CA GLN A 334 -15.18 12.47 -31.04
C GLN A 334 -15.26 14.01 -31.09
N GLY A 335 -15.23 14.57 -32.29
CA GLY A 335 -15.13 16.00 -32.51
C GLY A 335 -15.67 16.42 -33.86
N PRO A 336 -15.57 17.73 -34.18
CA PRO A 336 -16.22 18.28 -35.37
C PRO A 336 -15.59 17.76 -36.65
N LEU A 337 -16.42 17.53 -37.66
CA LEU A 337 -15.98 17.23 -39.02
C LEU A 337 -15.43 18.50 -39.67
N LEU A 338 -14.12 18.57 -39.91
CA LEU A 338 -13.47 19.71 -40.55
C LEU A 338 -13.63 19.69 -42.06
N VAL A 339 -13.46 18.51 -42.65
CA VAL A 339 -13.54 18.31 -44.10
C VAL A 339 -14.58 17.23 -44.39
N PRO A 340 -15.76 17.62 -44.91
CA PRO A 340 -16.73 16.68 -45.44
C PRO A 340 -16.14 15.82 -46.56
N LYS A 341 -16.80 14.71 -46.84
CA LYS A 341 -16.35 13.68 -47.78
C LYS A 341 -15.94 14.26 -49.13
N GLN A 342 -14.65 14.21 -49.42
CA GLN A 342 -14.09 14.46 -50.74
C GLN A 342 -14.10 13.17 -51.55
N ARG A 343 -14.66 13.21 -52.77
CA ARG A 343 -14.73 12.05 -53.67
C ARG A 343 -13.58 12.09 -54.67
N PHE A 344 -12.81 11.01 -54.71
CA PHE A 344 -11.80 10.73 -55.72
C PHE A 344 -12.22 9.52 -56.57
N ALA A 345 -11.47 9.20 -57.61
CA ALA A 345 -11.84 8.16 -58.59
C ALA A 345 -12.17 6.80 -57.94
N ARG A 346 -11.40 6.41 -56.91
CA ARG A 346 -11.54 5.09 -56.24
C ARG A 346 -11.60 5.15 -54.71
N CYS A 347 -11.55 6.35 -54.12
CA CYS A 347 -11.60 6.53 -52.68
C CYS A 347 -12.34 7.80 -52.28
N THR A 348 -12.63 7.89 -50.99
CA THR A 348 -13.24 9.03 -50.34
C THR A 348 -12.50 9.32 -49.06
N VAL A 349 -12.19 10.59 -48.84
CA VAL A 349 -11.44 11.07 -47.67
C VAL A 349 -12.30 12.09 -46.92
N ALA A 350 -12.34 11.99 -45.61
CA ALA A 350 -12.92 12.98 -44.72
C ALA A 350 -11.94 13.24 -43.57
N VAL A 351 -11.98 14.43 -42.98
CA VAL A 351 -11.10 14.79 -41.86
C VAL A 351 -11.93 15.37 -40.74
N ALA A 352 -11.77 14.81 -39.54
CA ALA A 352 -12.37 15.33 -38.33
C ALA A 352 -11.28 15.80 -37.36
N LEU A 353 -11.61 16.81 -36.57
CA LEU A 353 -10.75 17.29 -35.50
C LEU A 353 -10.99 16.44 -34.27
N GLN A 354 -9.97 15.72 -33.84
CA GLN A 354 -9.99 15.07 -32.56
C GLN A 354 -10.10 16.12 -31.47
N GLN A 355 -11.17 16.04 -30.68
CA GLN A 355 -11.14 16.71 -29.39
C GLN A 355 -10.13 15.95 -28.56
N ALA A 356 -8.92 16.48 -28.53
CA ALA A 356 -7.85 15.90 -27.76
C ALA A 356 -8.22 15.97 -26.27
N THR A 357 -8.86 14.93 -25.77
CA THR A 357 -8.56 14.42 -24.44
C THR A 357 -7.15 13.89 -24.53
N PHE A 358 -6.18 14.80 -24.43
CA PHE A 358 -4.76 14.44 -24.29
C PHE A 358 -4.60 13.71 -22.96
N GLY A 359 -4.96 12.43 -22.93
CA GLY A 359 -4.85 11.52 -21.80
C GLY A 359 -5.49 12.01 -20.51
N SER A 360 -6.82 11.93 -20.41
CA SER A 360 -7.52 11.08 -19.44
C SER A 360 -9.03 11.33 -19.51
N ASP A 361 -9.83 10.33 -19.15
CA ASP A 361 -11.15 10.55 -18.56
C ASP A 361 -11.02 11.58 -17.42
N THR A 362 -11.09 12.89 -17.72
CA THR A 362 -10.98 13.92 -16.69
C THR A 362 -11.64 15.24 -17.13
N THR A 363 -12.84 15.51 -16.62
CA THR A 363 -12.97 16.66 -15.71
C THR A 363 -11.73 16.65 -14.83
N PRO A 364 -10.90 17.71 -14.72
CA PRO A 364 -9.64 17.66 -13.98
C PRO A 364 -9.91 16.97 -12.64
N THR A 365 -9.47 15.72 -12.51
CA THR A 365 -9.56 15.01 -11.25
C THR A 365 -8.47 15.62 -10.45
N GLY A 366 -8.81 16.54 -9.55
CA GLY A 366 -7.78 16.96 -8.62
C GLY A 366 -7.28 15.74 -7.87
N GLN A 367 -6.04 15.84 -7.48
CA GLN A 367 -5.31 14.75 -6.86
C GLN A 367 -5.27 15.01 -5.37
N LEU A 368 -5.62 14.00 -4.57
CA LEU A 368 -5.43 14.01 -3.14
C LEU A 368 -4.28 13.06 -2.79
N THR A 369 -3.13 13.62 -2.45
CA THR A 369 -1.99 12.85 -1.97
C THR A 369 -1.96 12.90 -0.45
N LEU A 370 -1.99 11.74 0.19
CA LEU A 370 -1.88 11.56 1.62
C LEU A 370 -0.40 11.39 1.97
N VAL A 371 0.21 12.43 2.54
CA VAL A 371 1.66 12.53 2.70
C VAL A 371 2.09 12.28 4.15
N SER A 372 2.94 11.27 4.32
CA SER A 372 3.63 10.99 5.58
C SER A 372 4.87 11.85 5.72
N ILE A 373 4.93 12.71 6.75
CA ILE A 373 6.08 13.61 7.00
C ILE A 373 7.09 13.02 7.99
N GLY A 374 6.92 11.76 8.38
CA GLY A 374 7.81 11.13 9.35
C GLY A 374 7.67 11.69 10.79
N PRO A 375 8.53 11.27 11.71
CA PRO A 375 8.39 11.53 13.15
C PRO A 375 8.61 13.00 13.54
N GLY A 376 9.35 13.77 12.75
CA GLY A 376 9.60 15.19 13.00
C GLY A 376 10.76 15.75 12.18
N ASP A 377 11.93 15.10 12.23
CA ASP A 377 13.10 15.52 11.47
C ASP A 377 12.87 15.39 9.96
N LEU A 378 13.24 16.44 9.21
CA LEU A 378 13.19 16.48 7.75
C LEU A 378 14.10 15.42 7.10
N ALA A 379 15.11 14.91 7.80
CA ALA A 379 15.95 13.80 7.35
C ALA A 379 15.18 12.48 7.27
N HIS A 380 14.06 12.34 7.98
CA HIS A 380 13.20 11.16 7.94
C HIS A 380 12.07 11.26 6.90
N LEU A 381 11.96 12.37 6.17
CA LEU A 381 11.05 12.44 5.03
C LEU A 381 11.54 11.49 3.93
N THR A 382 10.62 10.69 3.39
CA THR A 382 10.89 9.94 2.17
C THR A 382 10.98 10.91 0.99
N GLU A 383 11.73 10.53 -0.05
CA GLU A 383 11.82 11.35 -1.26
C GLU A 383 10.47 11.48 -1.96
N ALA A 384 9.66 10.42 -1.94
CA ALA A 384 8.29 10.47 -2.45
C ALA A 384 7.45 11.54 -1.72
N ALA A 385 7.55 11.63 -0.38
CA ALA A 385 6.86 12.65 0.40
C ALA A 385 7.36 14.06 0.05
N ARG A 386 8.67 14.25 -0.07
CA ARG A 386 9.27 15.53 -0.47
C ARG A 386 8.78 15.99 -1.84
N LEU A 387 8.78 15.10 -2.83
CA LEU A 387 8.29 15.40 -4.18
C LEU A 387 6.79 15.71 -4.19
N ALA A 388 5.98 15.02 -3.39
CA ALA A 388 4.56 15.28 -3.30
C ALA A 388 4.27 16.66 -2.68
N LEU A 389 4.99 17.04 -1.62
CA LEU A 389 4.90 18.39 -1.05
C LEU A 389 5.27 19.46 -2.08
N ILE A 390 6.30 19.22 -2.91
CA ILE A 390 6.69 20.13 -3.98
C ILE A 390 5.68 20.16 -5.14
N LYS A 391 4.95 19.08 -5.43
CA LYS A 391 3.97 19.08 -6.54
C LYS A 391 2.62 19.69 -6.17
N ALA A 392 2.31 19.76 -4.87
CA ALA A 392 1.04 20.24 -4.36
C ALA A 392 0.83 21.74 -4.63
N GLU A 393 -0.41 22.10 -4.94
CA GLU A 393 -0.90 23.48 -4.95
C GLU A 393 -1.45 23.87 -3.58
N VAL A 394 -2.03 22.90 -2.88
CA VAL A 394 -2.57 23.06 -1.52
C VAL A 394 -1.90 22.10 -0.57
N ILE A 395 -1.38 22.64 0.53
CA ILE A 395 -0.92 21.87 1.68
C ILE A 395 -1.97 22.01 2.77
N THR A 396 -2.52 20.89 3.24
CA THR A 396 -3.51 20.89 4.33
C THR A 396 -3.12 19.91 5.41
N GLY A 397 -3.41 20.27 6.67
CA GLY A 397 -3.07 19.43 7.80
C GLY A 397 -3.22 20.12 9.15
N TYR A 398 -2.69 19.47 10.17
CA TYR A 398 -2.61 20.04 11.50
C TYR A 398 -1.48 21.08 11.58
N ALA A 399 -1.74 22.22 12.22
CA ALA A 399 -0.79 23.34 12.29
C ALA A 399 0.63 22.93 12.73
N ARG A 400 0.74 22.12 13.81
CA ARG A 400 2.06 21.65 14.29
C ARG A 400 2.80 20.75 13.30
N TYR A 401 2.10 20.08 12.38
CA TYR A 401 2.73 19.28 11.34
C TYR A 401 3.19 20.14 10.17
N ILE A 402 2.41 21.18 9.84
CA ILE A 402 2.78 22.17 8.83
C ILE A 402 4.04 22.91 9.24
N ASP A 403 4.16 23.28 10.53
CA ASP A 403 5.35 23.98 11.03
C ASP A 403 6.64 23.17 10.86
N LEU A 404 6.58 21.83 10.99
CA LEU A 404 7.73 20.95 10.80
C LEU A 404 8.24 20.95 9.35
N ILE A 405 7.34 21.06 8.37
CA ILE A 405 7.70 21.04 6.95
C ILE A 405 7.81 22.43 6.32
N ARG A 406 7.58 23.49 7.10
CA ARG A 406 7.58 24.89 6.63
C ARG A 406 8.81 25.27 5.79
N PRO A 407 10.04 24.82 6.10
CA PRO A 407 11.22 25.09 5.26
C PRO A 407 11.16 24.49 3.85
N LEU A 408 10.26 23.54 3.58
CA LEU A 408 10.09 22.88 2.28
C LEU A 408 8.98 23.49 1.44
N LEU A 409 8.13 24.33 2.03
CA LEU A 409 6.96 24.88 1.36
C LEU A 409 7.36 26.08 0.49
N ARG A 410 6.80 26.15 -0.71
CA ARG A 410 7.00 27.28 -1.61
C ARG A 410 6.04 28.42 -1.29
N PRO A 411 6.41 29.68 -1.60
CA PRO A 411 5.56 30.85 -1.35
C PRO A 411 4.23 30.86 -2.13
N ASP A 412 4.17 30.19 -3.28
CA ASP A 412 2.97 30.11 -4.15
C ASP A 412 1.93 29.08 -3.68
N GLN A 413 2.28 28.22 -2.72
CA GLN A 413 1.38 27.18 -2.23
C GLN A 413 0.35 27.76 -1.26
N GLU A 414 -0.91 27.34 -1.41
CA GLU A 414 -1.92 27.62 -0.40
C GLU A 414 -1.72 26.67 0.79
N VAL A 415 -1.62 27.22 2.00
CA VAL A 415 -1.43 26.44 3.23
C VAL A 415 -2.67 26.57 4.11
N ILE A 416 -3.39 25.47 4.25
CA ILE A 416 -4.61 25.37 5.05
C ILE A 416 -4.29 24.62 6.35
N ALA A 417 -4.04 25.38 7.42
CA ALA A 417 -3.73 24.83 8.72
C ALA A 417 -4.97 24.76 9.62
N THR A 418 -5.25 23.58 10.17
CA THR A 418 -6.25 23.45 11.25
C THR A 418 -5.60 23.65 12.63
N PRO A 419 -6.11 24.57 13.47
CA PRO A 419 -5.49 24.91 14.75
C PRO A 419 -5.77 23.89 15.85
N ALA A 420 -6.91 23.18 15.80
CA ALA A 420 -7.34 22.26 16.84
C ALA A 420 -7.16 20.78 16.46
N MET A 421 -6.76 19.98 17.46
CA MET A 421 -6.74 18.52 17.36
C MET A 421 -8.18 17.99 17.57
N GLY A 422 -8.61 17.00 16.78
CA GLY A 422 -9.91 16.31 16.96
C GLY A 422 -10.86 16.31 15.76
N ASP A 423 -10.81 17.30 14.86
CA ASP A 423 -11.68 17.31 13.66
C ASP A 423 -11.03 16.59 12.46
N GLU A 424 -10.75 15.30 12.61
CA GLU A 424 -10.14 14.49 11.54
C GLU A 424 -11.11 14.29 10.37
N MET A 425 -12.39 14.08 10.66
CA MET A 425 -13.41 13.90 9.61
C MET A 425 -13.63 15.19 8.80
N GLY A 426 -13.66 16.37 9.44
CA GLY A 426 -13.75 17.65 8.75
C GLY A 426 -12.53 17.95 7.90
N ARG A 427 -11.31 17.69 8.40
CA ARG A 427 -10.07 17.79 7.61
C ARG A 427 -10.09 16.91 6.38
N ALA A 428 -10.48 15.64 6.53
CA ALA A 428 -10.56 14.70 5.42
C ALA A 428 -11.57 15.19 4.37
N ARG A 429 -12.77 15.59 4.80
CA ARG A 429 -13.80 16.13 3.91
C ARG A 429 -13.32 17.35 3.13
N HIS A 430 -12.70 18.30 3.82
CA HIS A 430 -12.21 19.51 3.18
C HIS A 430 -11.10 19.23 2.17
N ALA A 431 -10.15 18.33 2.49
CA ALA A 431 -9.11 17.92 1.55
C ALA A 431 -9.69 17.24 0.30
N ILE A 432 -10.74 16.42 0.47
CA ILE A 432 -11.46 15.77 -0.65
C ILE A 432 -12.19 16.81 -1.50
N GLU A 433 -12.86 17.79 -0.90
CA GLU A 433 -13.55 18.87 -1.63
C GLU A 433 -12.56 19.70 -2.47
N LEU A 434 -11.40 20.05 -1.90
CA LEU A 434 -10.34 20.75 -2.61
C LEU A 434 -9.82 19.91 -3.79
N ALA A 435 -9.62 18.61 -3.61
CA ALA A 435 -9.21 17.73 -4.71
C ALA A 435 -10.34 17.58 -5.75
N ARG A 436 -11.61 17.49 -5.34
CA ARG A 436 -12.75 17.46 -6.27
C ARG A 436 -12.90 18.75 -7.09
N SER A 437 -12.37 19.87 -6.61
CA SER A 437 -12.31 21.14 -7.36
C SER A 437 -11.23 21.16 -8.46
N GLY A 438 -10.49 20.06 -8.67
CA GLY A 438 -9.48 19.94 -9.71
C GLY A 438 -8.04 20.24 -9.25
N ARG A 439 -7.84 20.50 -7.95
CA ARG A 439 -6.55 20.93 -7.39
C ARG A 439 -5.66 19.76 -6.97
N ARG A 440 -4.34 19.99 -6.95
CA ARG A 440 -3.36 19.05 -6.36
C ARG A 440 -3.20 19.34 -4.87
N VAL A 441 -3.76 18.48 -4.04
CA VAL A 441 -3.84 18.63 -2.58
C VAL A 441 -2.91 17.62 -1.91
N ALA A 442 -2.02 18.09 -1.04
CA ALA A 442 -1.29 17.24 -0.11
C ALA A 442 -1.89 17.38 1.30
N LEU A 443 -2.52 16.30 1.78
CA LEU A 443 -2.96 16.18 3.17
C LEU A 443 -1.86 15.49 3.98
N ILE A 444 -1.27 16.20 4.93
CA ILE A 444 -0.09 15.73 5.66
C ILE A 444 -0.44 15.09 7.01
N SER A 445 0.38 14.14 7.46
CA SER A 445 0.35 13.60 8.82
C SER A 445 1.75 13.21 9.31
N SER A 446 2.00 13.38 10.61
CA SER A 446 3.23 12.91 11.24
C SER A 446 3.30 11.38 11.29
N GLY A 447 4.51 10.84 11.28
CA GLY A 447 4.76 9.41 11.23
C GLY A 447 4.40 8.85 9.86
N ASP A 448 3.70 7.72 9.86
CA ASP A 448 3.05 7.15 8.68
C ASP A 448 1.56 7.52 8.70
N ILE A 449 1.04 8.03 7.58
CA ILE A 449 -0.35 8.50 7.47
C ILE A 449 -1.39 7.37 7.57
N GLY A 450 -0.97 6.12 7.41
CA GLY A 450 -1.78 4.91 7.62
C GLY A 450 -1.85 4.44 9.08
N ILE A 451 -0.99 4.94 9.97
CA ILE A 451 -0.92 4.49 11.37
C ILE A 451 -1.54 5.55 12.29
N TYR A 452 -2.79 5.33 12.71
CA TYR A 452 -3.54 6.23 13.60
C TYR A 452 -3.57 7.69 13.13
N ALA A 453 -3.69 7.89 11.81
CA ALA A 453 -3.60 9.17 11.16
C ALA A 453 -4.67 9.32 10.04
N MET A 454 -4.48 10.25 9.12
CA MET A 454 -5.52 10.76 8.22
C MET A 454 -5.96 9.82 7.09
N ALA A 455 -5.26 8.70 6.81
CA ALA A 455 -5.64 7.82 5.71
C ALA A 455 -7.02 7.19 5.88
N ALA A 456 -7.30 6.61 7.05
CA ALA A 456 -8.60 5.98 7.31
C ALA A 456 -9.77 7.00 7.26
N PRO A 457 -9.70 8.18 7.94
CA PRO A 457 -10.72 9.22 7.79
C PRO A 457 -11.00 9.66 6.34
N VAL A 458 -9.97 9.71 5.49
CA VAL A 458 -10.13 10.04 4.06
C VAL A 458 -10.92 8.95 3.34
N PHE A 459 -10.52 7.68 3.46
CA PHE A 459 -11.23 6.58 2.80
C PHE A 459 -12.66 6.40 3.32
N GLU A 460 -12.91 6.62 4.61
CA GLU A 460 -14.26 6.62 5.18
C GLU A 460 -15.15 7.73 4.57
N ASN A 461 -14.64 8.95 4.41
CA ASN A 461 -15.37 10.04 3.76
C ASN A 461 -15.61 9.77 2.27
N LEU A 462 -14.62 9.19 1.57
CA LEU A 462 -14.77 8.81 0.16
C LEU A 462 -15.84 7.72 -0.01
N GLN A 463 -15.82 6.70 0.85
CA GLN A 463 -16.83 5.64 0.86
C GLN A 463 -18.23 6.20 1.12
N ALA A 464 -18.38 7.01 2.17
CA ALA A 464 -19.66 7.65 2.50
C ALA A 464 -20.16 8.57 1.36
N GLY A 465 -19.24 9.17 0.60
CA GLY A 465 -19.52 10.01 -0.55
C GLY A 465 -19.65 9.28 -1.89
N GLY A 466 -19.73 7.94 -1.91
CA GLY A 466 -19.95 7.15 -3.14
C GLY A 466 -18.79 7.19 -4.13
N TRP A 467 -17.54 7.23 -3.64
CA TRP A 467 -16.35 7.31 -4.50
C TRP A 467 -16.23 6.14 -5.48
N ASP A 468 -15.93 6.47 -6.74
CA ASP A 468 -15.81 5.55 -7.88
C ASP A 468 -14.42 4.93 -8.03
N GLY A 469 -13.50 5.24 -7.11
CA GLY A 469 -12.09 4.83 -7.16
C GLY A 469 -11.21 5.68 -8.06
N ARG A 470 -11.73 6.75 -8.68
CA ARG A 470 -11.02 7.58 -9.66
C ARG A 470 -11.13 9.09 -9.40
N HIS A 471 -12.24 9.59 -8.85
CA HIS A 471 -12.56 11.03 -8.75
C HIS A 471 -12.83 11.45 -7.28
N PRO A 472 -11.88 12.10 -6.57
CA PRO A 472 -10.52 12.47 -7.01
C PRO A 472 -9.60 11.25 -7.09
N GLN A 473 -8.45 11.41 -7.74
CA GLN A 473 -7.37 10.44 -7.63
C GLN A 473 -6.78 10.51 -6.23
N VAL A 474 -6.54 9.36 -5.60
CA VAL A 474 -6.03 9.29 -4.23
C VAL A 474 -4.76 8.46 -4.20
N GLU A 475 -3.70 9.03 -3.65
CA GLU A 475 -2.40 8.36 -3.48
C GLU A 475 -2.00 8.40 -2.01
N VAL A 476 -1.44 7.30 -1.49
CA VAL A 476 -0.93 7.23 -0.12
C VAL A 476 0.58 7.07 -0.16
N ILE A 477 1.29 8.03 0.42
CA ILE A 477 2.75 8.01 0.51
C ILE A 477 3.17 7.58 1.92
N PRO A 478 3.90 6.45 2.06
CA PRO A 478 4.31 5.93 3.35
C PRO A 478 5.42 6.78 3.98
N GLY A 479 5.61 6.61 5.29
CA GLY A 479 6.68 7.29 6.03
C GLY A 479 7.18 6.51 7.25
N VAL A 480 8.27 7.02 7.83
CA VAL A 480 8.82 6.44 9.06
C VAL A 480 7.89 6.78 10.22
N SER A 481 7.32 5.78 10.88
CA SER A 481 6.47 6.00 12.05
C SER A 481 7.28 6.16 13.33
N ALA A 482 6.67 6.77 14.36
CA ALA A 482 7.32 7.06 15.63
C ALA A 482 7.96 5.82 16.29
N PHE A 483 7.34 4.63 16.17
CA PHE A 483 7.89 3.40 16.75
C PHE A 483 9.19 2.94 16.08
N GLN A 484 9.31 3.12 14.77
CA GLN A 484 10.54 2.77 14.04
C GLN A 484 11.66 3.73 14.40
N ALA A 485 11.33 5.03 14.46
CA ALA A 485 12.27 6.06 14.88
C ALA A 485 12.76 5.83 16.32
N LEU A 486 11.85 5.54 17.25
CA LEU A 486 12.21 5.25 18.64
C LEU A 486 13.06 3.98 18.73
N ALA A 487 12.67 2.91 18.02
CA ALA A 487 13.42 1.67 18.00
C ALA A 487 14.86 1.89 17.52
N ALA A 488 15.04 2.64 16.43
CA ALA A 488 16.36 2.98 15.90
C ALA A 488 17.23 3.79 16.87
N ARG A 489 16.61 4.61 17.74
CA ARG A 489 17.33 5.36 18.78
C ARG A 489 17.84 4.48 19.93
N ILE A 490 17.15 3.37 20.22
CA ILE A 490 17.43 2.56 21.41
C ILE A 490 18.00 1.17 21.12
N GLY A 491 18.15 0.76 19.85
CA GLY A 491 18.75 -0.52 19.46
C GLY A 491 17.83 -1.38 18.60
N ALA A 492 17.49 -2.58 19.07
CA ALA A 492 16.71 -3.57 18.31
C ALA A 492 15.49 -4.12 19.10
N PRO A 493 14.62 -3.25 19.63
CA PRO A 493 13.48 -3.66 20.46
C PRO A 493 12.31 -4.26 19.66
N ILE A 494 12.29 -4.11 18.32
CA ILE A 494 11.17 -4.53 17.45
C ILE A 494 11.58 -5.62 16.45
N ASN A 495 12.65 -6.37 16.74
CA ASN A 495 13.15 -7.43 15.86
C ASN A 495 12.23 -8.66 15.81
N HIS A 496 11.36 -8.84 16.81
CA HIS A 496 10.38 -9.92 16.86
C HIS A 496 8.97 -9.37 16.61
N ASP A 497 7.99 -10.28 16.55
CA ASP A 497 6.56 -9.98 16.44
C ASP A 497 6.13 -8.80 17.33
N LEU A 498 5.45 -7.84 16.70
CA LEU A 498 5.09 -6.54 17.27
C LEU A 498 3.60 -6.25 17.10
N CYS A 499 2.99 -5.63 18.11
CA CYS A 499 1.67 -5.02 18.04
C CYS A 499 1.77 -3.50 18.24
N LEU A 500 1.10 -2.74 17.36
CA LEU A 500 0.84 -1.32 17.55
C LEU A 500 -0.58 -1.18 18.13
N ILE A 501 -0.72 -0.48 19.26
CA ILE A 501 -2.02 -0.28 19.91
C ILE A 501 -2.17 1.20 20.31
N SER A 502 -3.22 1.85 19.83
CA SER A 502 -3.63 3.17 20.32
C SER A 502 -4.44 3.01 21.61
N LEU A 503 -4.10 3.77 22.65
CA LEU A 503 -4.90 3.86 23.89
C LEU A 503 -6.02 4.90 23.81
N SER A 504 -6.30 5.43 22.62
CA SER A 504 -7.40 6.36 22.40
C SER A 504 -8.74 5.67 22.32
N ASP A 505 -9.58 5.91 23.32
CA ASP A 505 -10.94 5.39 23.43
C ASP A 505 -12.02 6.32 22.84
N LEU A 506 -11.61 7.41 22.18
CA LEU A 506 -12.54 8.39 21.59
C LEU A 506 -13.48 7.77 20.56
N LEU A 507 -12.95 6.92 19.68
CA LEU A 507 -13.69 6.23 18.62
C LEU A 507 -13.63 4.70 18.76
N THR A 508 -12.86 4.19 19.73
CA THR A 508 -12.69 2.75 19.98
C THR A 508 -13.10 2.45 21.42
N PRO A 509 -14.16 1.68 21.68
CA PRO A 509 -14.57 1.35 23.04
C PRO A 509 -13.43 0.70 23.83
N TRP A 510 -13.19 1.16 25.06
CA TRP A 510 -12.13 0.62 25.93
C TRP A 510 -12.13 -0.93 26.05
N PRO A 511 -13.28 -1.63 26.19
CA PRO A 511 -13.28 -3.09 26.27
C PRO A 511 -12.60 -3.78 25.07
N LEU A 512 -12.67 -3.18 23.87
CA LEU A 512 -11.97 -3.69 22.70
C LEU A 512 -10.45 -3.44 22.77
N ILE A 513 -10.03 -2.26 23.27
CA ILE A 513 -8.61 -1.94 23.49
C ILE A 513 -8.02 -2.89 24.53
N GLU A 514 -8.72 -3.11 25.65
CA GLU A 514 -8.33 -4.05 26.68
C GLU A 514 -8.21 -5.48 26.14
N ARG A 515 -9.17 -5.93 25.33
CA ARG A 515 -9.09 -7.24 24.66
C ARG A 515 -7.83 -7.35 23.79
N ARG A 516 -7.47 -6.31 23.03
CA ARG A 516 -6.25 -6.27 22.22
C ARG A 516 -4.99 -6.32 23.08
N LEU A 517 -4.95 -5.56 24.17
CA LEU A 517 -3.83 -5.56 25.12
C LEU A 517 -3.64 -6.94 25.76
N ARG A 518 -4.72 -7.58 26.24
CA ARG A 518 -4.67 -8.92 26.82
C ARG A 518 -4.21 -9.96 25.80
N ALA A 519 -4.67 -9.87 24.55
CA ALA A 519 -4.22 -10.76 23.49
C ALA A 519 -2.73 -10.57 23.16
N ALA A 520 -2.26 -9.32 23.04
CA ALA A 520 -0.85 -9.01 22.81
C ALA A 520 0.04 -9.43 23.99
N ALA A 521 -0.46 -9.33 25.22
CA ALA A 521 0.20 -9.81 26.42
C ALA A 521 0.32 -11.34 26.41
N HIS A 522 -0.79 -12.04 26.18
CA HIS A 522 -0.87 -13.50 26.18
C HIS A 522 0.00 -14.15 25.10
N ALA A 523 0.06 -13.53 23.90
CA ALA A 523 0.87 -14.02 22.79
C ALA A 523 2.30 -13.47 22.79
N ASP A 524 2.73 -12.79 23.85
CA ASP A 524 4.09 -12.28 24.05
C ASP A 524 4.66 -11.40 22.92
N PHE A 525 3.82 -10.57 22.32
CA PHE A 525 4.24 -9.59 21.31
C PHE A 525 5.05 -8.45 21.96
N VAL A 526 6.02 -7.87 21.25
CA VAL A 526 6.47 -6.50 21.58
C VAL A 526 5.27 -5.55 21.40
N VAL A 527 5.11 -4.54 22.25
CA VAL A 527 3.95 -3.63 22.20
C VAL A 527 4.41 -2.18 22.09
N ALA A 528 3.97 -1.48 21.05
CA ALA A 528 4.11 -0.03 20.94
C ALA A 528 2.74 0.64 21.19
N LEU A 529 2.66 1.44 22.25
CA LEU A 529 1.46 2.15 22.67
C LEU A 529 1.47 3.58 22.12
N TYR A 530 0.53 3.85 21.23
CA TYR A 530 0.24 5.18 20.68
C TYR A 530 -0.82 5.90 21.50
N ASN A 531 -0.80 7.23 21.46
CA ASN A 531 -1.73 8.09 22.18
C ASN A 531 -1.88 7.69 23.66
N PRO A 532 -0.77 7.47 24.39
CA PRO A 532 -0.80 6.76 25.66
C PRO A 532 -1.50 7.54 26.77
N ARG A 533 -1.46 8.89 26.71
CA ARG A 533 -2.02 9.76 27.72
C ARG A 533 -2.41 11.13 27.17
N SER A 534 -3.45 11.75 27.73
CA SER A 534 -3.83 13.15 27.47
C SER A 534 -4.52 13.78 28.70
N GLN A 535 -4.85 15.07 28.67
CA GLN A 535 -5.48 15.74 29.83
C GLN A 535 -6.79 15.08 30.30
N GLY A 536 -7.62 14.56 29.38
CA GLY A 536 -8.85 13.84 29.70
C GLY A 536 -8.72 12.32 29.85
N ARG A 537 -7.53 11.76 29.59
CA ARG A 537 -7.27 10.30 29.55
C ARG A 537 -5.98 10.00 30.27
N ASN A 538 -6.06 9.80 31.59
CA ASN A 538 -4.91 9.68 32.49
C ASN A 538 -4.76 8.29 33.14
N TRP A 539 -5.70 7.38 32.92
CA TRP A 539 -5.76 6.07 33.60
C TRP A 539 -5.45 4.89 32.65
N GLN A 540 -5.71 5.04 31.35
CA GLN A 540 -5.61 3.97 30.34
C GLN A 540 -4.22 3.33 30.30
N LEU A 541 -3.15 4.14 30.34
CA LEU A 541 -1.77 3.64 30.35
C LEU A 541 -1.47 2.82 31.61
N ALA A 542 -1.99 3.23 32.77
CA ALA A 542 -1.81 2.47 34.01
C ALA A 542 -2.45 1.08 33.90
N THR A 543 -3.66 1.01 33.35
CA THR A 543 -4.35 -0.26 33.10
C THR A 543 -3.60 -1.12 32.08
N ALA A 544 -3.10 -0.53 30.98
CA ALA A 544 -2.33 -1.24 29.97
C ALA A 544 -1.04 -1.86 30.56
N LEU A 545 -0.29 -1.11 31.36
CA LEU A 545 0.89 -1.62 32.06
C LEU A 545 0.53 -2.72 33.06
N SER A 546 -0.58 -2.59 33.79
CA SER A 546 -1.07 -3.64 34.69
C SER A 546 -1.36 -4.96 33.96
N ILE A 547 -2.06 -4.90 32.82
CA ILE A 547 -2.37 -6.09 32.01
C ILE A 547 -1.10 -6.80 31.54
N LEU A 548 -0.09 -6.02 31.15
CA LEU A 548 1.19 -6.56 30.69
C LEU A 548 2.01 -7.15 31.84
N ARG A 549 1.94 -6.56 33.05
CA ARG A 549 2.59 -7.09 34.27
C ARG A 549 2.08 -8.49 34.64
N ASP A 550 0.82 -8.79 34.37
CA ASP A 550 0.24 -10.11 34.65
C ASP A 550 0.87 -11.23 33.78
N HIS A 551 1.55 -10.88 32.69
CA HIS A 551 2.06 -11.83 31.68
C HIS A 551 3.57 -11.76 31.44
N ARG A 552 4.27 -10.76 32.00
CA ARG A 552 5.67 -10.47 31.67
C ARG A 552 6.54 -10.36 32.93
N PRO A 553 7.84 -10.70 32.84
CA PRO A 553 8.78 -10.45 33.92
C PRO A 553 8.81 -8.96 34.34
N ALA A 554 8.99 -8.72 35.64
CA ALA A 554 9.18 -7.38 36.20
C ALA A 554 10.32 -6.59 35.52
N THR A 555 11.34 -7.30 35.05
CA THR A 555 12.54 -6.76 34.40
C THR A 555 12.35 -6.41 32.92
N THR A 556 11.18 -6.68 32.33
CA THR A 556 10.92 -6.38 30.91
C THR A 556 11.15 -4.90 30.62
N PRO A 557 11.98 -4.54 29.62
CA PRO A 557 12.24 -3.15 29.28
C PRO A 557 10.99 -2.40 28.81
N VAL A 558 10.80 -1.19 29.33
CA VAL A 558 9.80 -0.22 28.91
C VAL A 558 10.50 1.07 28.53
N VAL A 559 10.16 1.64 27.38
CA VAL A 559 10.78 2.88 26.87
C VAL A 559 9.71 3.93 26.63
N PHE A 560 9.89 5.10 27.21
CA PHE A 560 9.11 6.30 26.94
C PHE A 560 9.90 7.20 26.00
N GLY A 561 9.46 7.30 24.75
CA GLY A 561 10.04 8.19 23.74
C GLY A 561 9.14 9.39 23.49
N ARG A 562 9.49 10.54 24.06
CA ARG A 562 8.76 11.80 23.88
C ARG A 562 9.42 12.64 22.78
N GLN A 563 8.59 13.14 21.85
CA GLN A 563 9.04 14.01 20.75
C GLN A 563 10.24 13.45 19.96
N VAL A 564 10.23 12.14 19.71
CA VAL A 564 11.30 11.44 18.99
C VAL A 564 11.57 12.12 17.64
N SER A 565 12.85 12.36 17.33
CA SER A 565 13.40 13.10 16.19
C SER A 565 13.09 14.61 16.14
N ARG A 566 12.64 15.22 17.24
CA ARG A 566 12.42 16.67 17.34
C ARG A 566 13.41 17.29 18.33
N GLU A 567 13.45 18.61 18.37
CA GLU A 567 14.39 19.37 19.20
C GLU A 567 14.29 19.00 20.70
N ASP A 568 13.07 18.80 21.21
CA ASP A 568 12.81 18.42 22.60
C ASP A 568 12.76 16.88 22.83
N GLU A 569 13.53 16.09 22.07
CA GLU A 569 13.56 14.63 22.21
C GLU A 569 13.98 14.22 23.63
N GLN A 570 13.18 13.34 24.25
CA GLN A 570 13.49 12.73 25.54
C GLN A 570 13.18 11.24 25.49
N ILE A 571 14.18 10.42 25.81
CA ILE A 571 14.05 8.95 25.84
C ILE A 571 14.38 8.47 27.25
N THR A 572 13.42 7.82 27.89
CA THR A 572 13.60 7.18 29.20
C THR A 572 13.45 5.68 29.05
N ILE A 573 14.48 4.94 29.43
CA ILE A 573 14.47 3.46 29.48
C ILE A 573 14.31 3.05 30.94
N THR A 574 13.31 2.22 31.21
CA THR A 574 12.99 1.69 32.54
C THR A 574 12.54 0.23 32.44
N THR A 575 12.07 -0.35 33.54
CA THR A 575 11.51 -1.70 33.60
C THR A 575 9.99 -1.66 33.73
N LEU A 576 9.32 -2.78 33.48
CA LEU A 576 7.88 -2.89 33.63
C LEU A 576 7.42 -2.71 35.08
N ALA A 577 8.27 -3.09 36.04
CA ALA A 577 8.05 -2.83 37.47
C ALA A 577 8.07 -1.33 37.77
N ASP A 578 9.05 -0.61 37.24
CA ASP A 578 9.30 0.80 37.57
C ASP A 578 8.63 1.79 36.59
N ALA A 579 7.92 1.29 35.57
CA ALA A 579 7.22 2.11 34.61
C ALA A 579 6.10 2.93 35.27
N ASP A 580 6.31 4.25 35.30
CA ASP A 580 5.35 5.23 35.81
C ASP A 580 4.55 5.87 34.65
N PRO A 581 3.21 5.70 34.61
CA PRO A 581 2.34 6.35 33.62
C PRO A 581 2.43 7.88 33.57
N GLN A 582 2.98 8.55 34.61
CA GLN A 582 3.20 10.00 34.65
C GLN A 582 4.32 10.49 33.76
N GLN A 583 5.18 9.59 33.28
CA GLN A 583 6.25 9.93 32.34
C GLN A 583 5.76 10.14 30.90
N ALA A 584 4.51 9.75 30.59
CA ALA A 584 3.93 9.88 29.26
C ALA A 584 2.99 11.08 29.15
N ASP A 585 3.08 11.79 28.04
CA ASP A 585 2.12 12.79 27.59
C ASP A 585 1.56 12.44 26.19
N MET A 586 0.84 13.37 25.57
CA MET A 586 0.27 13.18 24.23
C MET A 586 1.31 13.09 23.10
N LEU A 587 2.56 13.48 23.36
CA LEU A 587 3.68 13.46 22.42
C LEU A 587 4.64 12.30 22.70
N THR A 588 4.24 11.38 23.57
CA THR A 588 5.03 10.23 23.99
C THR A 588 4.55 8.97 23.28
N LEU A 589 5.49 8.17 22.80
CA LEU A 589 5.27 6.77 22.43
C LEU A 589 5.85 5.87 23.53
N VAL A 590 5.12 4.82 23.92
CA VAL A 590 5.62 3.85 24.89
C VAL A 590 5.90 2.52 24.20
N LEU A 591 7.14 2.05 24.23
CA LEU A 591 7.55 0.77 23.65
C LEU A 591 7.89 -0.23 24.76
N ILE A 592 7.26 -1.40 24.74
CA ILE A 592 7.34 -2.40 25.80
C ILE A 592 7.81 -3.71 25.18
N GLY A 593 8.99 -4.17 25.62
CA GLY A 593 9.57 -5.43 25.15
C GLY A 593 8.71 -6.64 25.53
N ASN A 594 8.93 -7.77 24.86
CA ASN A 594 8.34 -9.05 25.23
C ASN A 594 9.11 -9.72 26.40
N SER A 595 8.71 -10.94 26.76
CA SER A 595 9.34 -11.70 27.87
C SER A 595 10.83 -11.96 27.69
N GLN A 596 11.33 -11.97 26.45
CA GLN A 596 12.73 -12.21 26.11
C GLN A 596 13.55 -10.92 25.93
N SER A 597 12.91 -9.76 25.96
CA SER A 597 13.58 -8.48 25.72
C SER A 597 14.43 -8.10 26.93
N PHE A 598 15.62 -7.57 26.67
CA PHE A 598 16.57 -7.20 27.72
C PHE A 598 17.28 -5.89 27.40
N HIS A 599 17.83 -5.29 28.47
CA HIS A 599 18.66 -4.11 28.37
C HIS A 599 20.14 -4.50 28.30
N LEU A 600 20.88 -3.94 27.34
CA LEU A 600 22.30 -4.21 27.10
C LEU A 600 23.03 -2.89 26.82
N ALA A 601 23.86 -2.46 27.75
CA ALA A 601 24.74 -1.29 27.57
C ALA A 601 24.02 -0.05 26.99
N GLY A 602 22.89 0.33 27.57
CA GLY A 602 22.08 1.48 27.11
C GLY A 602 21.11 1.17 25.97
N HIS A 603 21.13 -0.05 25.43
CA HIS A 603 20.25 -0.47 24.33
C HIS A 603 19.17 -1.43 24.82
N VAL A 604 18.04 -1.44 24.13
CA VAL A 604 16.99 -2.46 24.29
C VAL A 604 17.05 -3.41 23.11
N VAL A 605 17.10 -4.71 23.41
CA VAL A 605 17.25 -5.77 22.41
C VAL A 605 16.18 -6.83 22.65
N THR A 606 15.46 -7.17 21.58
CA THR A 606 14.63 -8.36 21.54
C THR A 606 15.35 -9.43 20.70
N PRO A 607 15.77 -10.56 21.29
CA PRO A 607 16.60 -11.54 20.61
C PRO A 607 15.85 -12.18 19.43
N ARG A 608 16.60 -12.62 18.42
CA ARG A 608 16.07 -13.30 17.23
C ARG A 608 15.74 -14.79 17.46
N GLY A 609 16.07 -15.33 18.64
CA GLY A 609 15.79 -16.73 19.02
C GLY A 609 16.95 -17.72 18.81
N TYR A 610 18.11 -17.31 18.29
CA TYR A 610 19.26 -18.23 18.08
C TYR A 610 19.91 -18.74 19.38
N THR A 611 19.69 -18.07 20.51
CA THR A 611 20.32 -18.37 21.82
C THR A 611 19.40 -19.07 22.82
N THR A 612 18.12 -19.23 22.52
CA THR A 612 17.22 -20.08 23.29
C THR A 612 17.00 -21.36 22.48
N GLN A 613 17.69 -22.44 22.86
CA GLN A 613 17.14 -23.77 22.59
C GLN A 613 15.65 -23.71 22.98
N PRO A 614 14.70 -24.10 22.10
CA PRO A 614 13.30 -24.08 22.47
C PRO A 614 13.18 -24.91 23.74
N ALA A 615 12.70 -24.28 24.81
CA ALA A 615 12.40 -24.98 26.05
C ALA A 615 11.51 -26.16 25.65
N ARG A 616 12.01 -27.38 25.85
CA ARG A 616 11.23 -28.58 25.57
C ARG A 616 9.99 -28.51 26.46
N PRO A 617 8.82 -28.99 25.99
CA PRO A 617 7.60 -29.05 26.80
C PRO A 617 7.73 -29.85 28.11
N SER A 618 8.90 -30.41 28.41
CA SER A 618 9.23 -31.12 29.65
C SER A 618 9.30 -30.23 30.89
N ASP A 619 9.60 -28.94 30.76
CA ASP A 619 9.91 -28.10 31.93
C ASP A 619 8.65 -27.56 32.64
N PHE A 620 7.48 -27.62 31.99
CA PHE A 620 6.20 -27.29 32.60
C PHE A 620 5.62 -28.42 33.47
N LEU A 621 6.13 -29.65 33.36
CA LEU A 621 5.57 -30.81 34.07
C LEU A 621 6.05 -30.94 35.52
N MET A 622 7.06 -30.17 35.96
CA MET A 622 7.65 -30.34 37.30
C MET A 622 7.25 -29.29 38.34
N SER A 623 6.29 -28.40 38.06
CA SER A 623 5.82 -27.40 39.05
C SER A 623 4.36 -27.56 39.54
N ASN A 624 3.58 -28.49 38.98
CA ASN A 624 2.20 -28.71 39.45
C ASN A 624 2.16 -29.75 40.59
N LYS A 625 1.81 -29.28 41.79
CA LYS A 625 1.57 -30.08 43.02
C LYS A 625 0.23 -30.85 42.97
N THR A 626 -0.03 -31.62 41.92
CA THR A 626 -1.22 -32.50 41.87
C THR A 626 -0.77 -33.94 41.66
N THR A 627 -1.10 -34.81 42.62
CA THR A 627 -0.71 -36.24 42.63
C THR A 627 -1.82 -37.18 42.14
N ASP A 628 -2.98 -36.64 41.76
CA ASP A 628 -4.14 -37.41 41.30
C ASP A 628 -3.84 -38.15 39.98
N TYR A 629 -4.25 -39.41 39.90
CA TYR A 629 -4.15 -40.22 38.68
C TYR A 629 -5.55 -40.44 38.06
N PRO A 630 -5.79 -40.05 36.79
CA PRO A 630 -7.12 -40.16 36.18
C PRO A 630 -7.41 -41.61 35.75
N ILE A 631 -8.45 -42.22 36.31
CA ILE A 631 -8.92 -43.57 35.94
C ILE A 631 -10.27 -43.50 35.23
N VAL A 632 -10.40 -44.21 34.10
CA VAL A 632 -11.66 -44.40 33.38
C VAL A 632 -12.09 -45.86 33.47
N ILE A 633 -13.31 -46.11 33.98
CA ILE A 633 -13.88 -47.45 34.09
C ILE A 633 -14.59 -47.80 32.77
N THR A 634 -14.06 -48.78 32.03
CA THR A 634 -14.61 -49.20 30.73
C THR A 634 -15.59 -50.37 30.81
N LYS A 635 -15.63 -51.09 31.95
CA LYS A 635 -16.56 -52.21 32.22
C LYS A 635 -17.36 -51.95 33.51
N PRO A 636 -18.26 -50.95 33.53
CA PRO A 636 -18.96 -50.51 34.73
C PRO A 636 -19.81 -51.62 35.39
N ALA A 637 -20.36 -52.54 34.60
CA ALA A 637 -21.13 -53.68 35.10
C ALA A 637 -20.31 -54.62 36.02
N HIS A 638 -18.97 -54.63 35.92
CA HIS A 638 -18.09 -55.46 36.74
C HIS A 638 -17.61 -54.76 38.02
N MET A 639 -18.09 -53.54 38.28
CA MET A 639 -17.65 -52.71 39.41
C MET A 639 -18.80 -52.48 40.41
N PRO A 640 -19.33 -53.54 41.06
CA PRO A 640 -20.46 -53.39 41.98
C PRO A 640 -20.14 -52.38 43.08
N ALA A 641 -21.06 -51.43 43.25
CA ALA A 641 -20.93 -50.34 44.20
C ALA A 641 -21.85 -50.52 45.40
N VAL A 642 -21.32 -50.28 46.59
CA VAL A 642 -22.12 -50.16 47.82
C VAL A 642 -22.16 -48.69 48.23
N VAL A 643 -23.36 -48.12 48.35
CA VAL A 643 -23.58 -46.77 48.84
C VAL A 643 -24.20 -46.86 50.23
N ILE A 644 -23.56 -46.23 51.22
CA ILE A 644 -24.01 -46.23 52.61
C ILE A 644 -24.49 -44.82 52.95
N GLY A 645 -25.78 -44.70 53.27
CA GLY A 645 -26.47 -43.43 53.50
C GLY A 645 -27.43 -43.06 52.36
N GLY A 646 -28.71 -42.95 52.69
CA GLY A 646 -29.81 -42.68 51.74
C GLY A 646 -30.30 -41.24 51.70
N GLY A 647 -29.51 -40.29 52.19
CA GLY A 647 -29.81 -38.84 52.08
C GLY A 647 -29.46 -38.27 50.70
N ALA A 648 -29.62 -36.95 50.55
CA ALA A 648 -29.38 -36.25 49.27
C ALA A 648 -27.98 -36.48 48.66
N VAL A 649 -26.95 -36.60 49.51
CA VAL A 649 -25.58 -36.92 49.06
C VAL A 649 -25.51 -38.32 48.48
N GLY A 650 -26.10 -39.31 49.16
CA GLY A 650 -26.22 -40.69 48.69
C GLY A 650 -26.98 -40.77 47.38
N GLU A 651 -28.12 -40.08 47.26
CA GLU A 651 -28.91 -40.02 46.02
C GLU A 651 -28.07 -39.51 44.84
N ARG A 652 -27.31 -38.44 45.03
CA ARG A 652 -26.45 -37.89 43.97
C ARG A 652 -25.38 -38.88 43.51
N LYS A 653 -24.81 -39.68 44.42
CA LYS A 653 -23.83 -40.74 44.08
C LYS A 653 -24.51 -41.89 43.33
N VAL A 654 -25.64 -42.37 43.81
CA VAL A 654 -26.44 -43.42 43.16
C VAL A 654 -26.82 -43.02 41.74
N ARG A 655 -27.28 -41.78 41.54
CA ARG A 655 -27.63 -41.24 40.22
C ARG A 655 -26.48 -41.37 39.22
N GLY A 656 -25.27 -40.97 39.63
CA GLY A 656 -24.08 -41.05 38.80
C GLY A 656 -23.66 -42.49 38.47
N LEU A 657 -23.78 -43.40 39.44
CA LEU A 657 -23.46 -44.82 39.28
C LEU A 657 -24.45 -45.52 38.33
N LEU A 658 -25.76 -45.29 38.52
CA LEU A 658 -26.80 -45.84 37.65
C LEU A 658 -26.68 -45.32 36.22
N ALA A 659 -26.39 -44.02 36.04
CA ALA A 659 -26.15 -43.45 34.72
C ALA A 659 -24.93 -44.04 34.01
N ALA A 660 -23.96 -44.59 34.76
CA ALA A 660 -22.81 -45.31 34.21
C ALA A 660 -23.06 -46.82 34.04
N GLY A 661 -24.23 -47.35 34.43
CA GLY A 661 -24.53 -48.79 34.37
C GLY A 661 -23.84 -49.63 35.44
N ILE A 662 -23.45 -49.01 36.57
CA ILE A 662 -22.83 -49.71 37.69
C ILE A 662 -23.94 -50.32 38.57
N PRO A 663 -23.87 -51.63 38.93
CA PRO A 663 -24.80 -52.23 39.88
C PRO A 663 -24.66 -51.60 41.26
N VAL A 664 -25.78 -51.14 41.84
CA VAL A 664 -25.77 -50.41 43.12
C VAL A 664 -26.53 -51.18 44.19
N ARG A 665 -25.87 -51.36 45.34
CA ARG A 665 -26.50 -51.75 46.61
C ARG A 665 -26.49 -50.55 47.56
N LEU A 666 -27.67 -50.11 47.97
CA LEU A 666 -27.87 -49.03 48.94
C LEU A 666 -28.13 -49.62 50.33
N ILE A 667 -27.35 -49.21 51.33
CA ILE A 667 -27.57 -49.58 52.74
C ILE A 667 -27.90 -48.32 53.52
N SER A 668 -29.15 -48.21 53.96
CA SER A 668 -29.61 -47.08 54.75
C SER A 668 -30.97 -47.36 55.40
N PRO A 669 -31.20 -46.99 56.67
CA PRO A 669 -32.50 -47.18 57.32
C PRO A 669 -33.61 -46.30 56.70
N THR A 670 -33.22 -45.17 56.11
CA THR A 670 -34.09 -44.22 55.41
C THR A 670 -33.52 -43.91 54.02
N ALA A 671 -34.39 -43.57 53.06
CA ALA A 671 -33.98 -43.18 51.72
C ALA A 671 -34.87 -42.05 51.21
N THR A 672 -34.35 -41.19 50.34
CA THR A 672 -35.15 -40.18 49.62
C THR A 672 -36.20 -40.85 48.73
N ASP A 673 -37.26 -40.12 48.39
CA ASP A 673 -38.34 -40.61 47.53
C ASP A 673 -37.81 -41.16 46.19
N GLN A 674 -36.82 -40.49 45.61
CA GLN A 674 -36.20 -40.94 44.35
C GLN A 674 -35.43 -42.25 44.49
N LEU A 675 -34.74 -42.47 45.62
CA LEU A 675 -34.04 -43.73 45.88
C LEU A 675 -35.02 -44.87 46.13
N MET A 676 -36.14 -44.60 46.82
CA MET A 676 -37.22 -45.57 47.02
C MET A 676 -37.86 -45.96 45.69
N ALA A 677 -38.12 -44.99 44.80
CA ALA A 677 -38.64 -45.25 43.46
C ALA A 677 -37.68 -46.14 42.65
N TRP A 678 -36.37 -45.83 42.61
CA TRP A 678 -35.40 -46.67 41.90
C TRP A 678 -35.26 -48.08 42.48
N ALA A 679 -35.44 -48.25 43.79
CA ALA A 679 -35.48 -49.58 44.39
C ALA A 679 -36.73 -50.36 43.97
N GLN A 680 -37.90 -49.71 43.92
CA GLN A 680 -39.16 -50.31 43.45
C GLN A 680 -39.11 -50.67 41.96
N GLU A 681 -38.43 -49.85 41.16
CA GLU A 681 -38.14 -50.11 39.73
C GLU A 681 -37.10 -51.22 39.52
N GLY A 682 -36.50 -51.77 40.59
CA GLY A 682 -35.47 -52.81 40.51
C GLY A 682 -34.11 -52.33 40.00
N ARG A 683 -33.87 -51.01 39.98
CA ARG A 683 -32.63 -50.40 39.47
C ARG A 683 -31.48 -50.44 40.47
N LEU A 684 -31.79 -50.61 41.76
CA LEU A 684 -30.82 -50.79 42.84
C LEU A 684 -31.37 -51.73 43.90
N ILE A 685 -30.49 -52.37 44.65
CA ILE A 685 -30.88 -53.19 45.81
C ILE A 685 -30.83 -52.31 47.05
N TRP A 686 -31.97 -52.06 47.68
CA TRP A 686 -32.03 -51.29 48.92
C TRP A 686 -32.19 -52.18 50.14
N GLU A 687 -31.19 -52.16 51.03
CA GLU A 687 -31.24 -52.78 52.34
C GLU A 687 -31.60 -51.75 53.39
N ARG A 688 -32.83 -51.83 53.89
CA ARG A 688 -33.39 -50.87 54.85
C ARG A 688 -32.90 -51.11 56.27
N ARG A 689 -31.62 -50.89 56.50
CA ARG A 689 -30.94 -51.05 57.79
C ARG A 689 -29.69 -50.18 57.87
N THR A 690 -29.09 -50.10 59.05
CA THR A 690 -27.78 -49.48 59.25
C THR A 690 -26.65 -50.40 58.77
N TYR A 691 -25.50 -49.79 58.49
CA TYR A 691 -24.28 -50.47 58.10
C TYR A 691 -23.76 -51.42 59.20
N GLN A 692 -23.33 -52.61 58.80
CA GLN A 692 -22.77 -53.66 59.64
C GLN A 692 -21.45 -54.19 59.04
N SER A 693 -20.61 -54.78 59.89
CA SER A 693 -19.36 -55.39 59.42
C SER A 693 -19.67 -56.56 58.47
N GLY A 694 -18.99 -56.62 57.32
CA GLY A 694 -19.24 -57.61 56.27
C GLY A 694 -20.09 -57.11 55.09
N ASP A 695 -20.76 -55.96 55.23
CA ASP A 695 -21.61 -55.37 54.18
C ASP A 695 -20.86 -54.93 52.92
N LEU A 696 -19.54 -54.81 53.00
CA LEU A 696 -18.69 -54.44 51.87
C LEU A 696 -18.19 -55.66 51.09
N THR A 697 -18.54 -56.88 51.52
CA THR A 697 -18.11 -58.12 50.86
C THR A 697 -18.60 -58.13 49.41
N GLY A 698 -17.65 -58.32 48.49
CA GLY A 698 -17.90 -58.33 47.05
C GLY A 698 -18.02 -56.95 46.38
N ALA A 699 -17.95 -55.85 47.14
CA ALA A 699 -17.93 -54.51 46.60
C ALA A 699 -16.58 -54.21 45.93
N ARG A 700 -16.61 -53.45 44.83
CA ARG A 700 -15.40 -52.87 44.20
C ARG A 700 -15.31 -51.37 44.42
N LEU A 701 -16.47 -50.72 44.54
CA LEU A 701 -16.60 -49.30 44.88
C LEU A 701 -17.45 -49.15 46.14
N VAL A 702 -17.03 -48.29 47.05
CA VAL A 702 -17.75 -47.99 48.29
C VAL A 702 -17.93 -46.48 48.39
N PHE A 703 -19.15 -46.04 48.70
CA PHE A 703 -19.46 -44.63 48.94
C PHE A 703 -19.98 -44.46 50.36
N ALA A 704 -19.18 -43.84 51.22
CA ALA A 704 -19.56 -43.49 52.58
C ALA A 704 -20.22 -42.09 52.57
N ALA A 705 -21.55 -42.06 52.65
CA ALA A 705 -22.36 -40.84 52.53
C ALA A 705 -23.34 -40.70 53.71
N THR A 706 -22.94 -41.14 54.90
CA THR A 706 -23.74 -40.95 56.12
C THR A 706 -23.48 -39.57 56.74
N ASN A 707 -24.38 -39.11 57.58
CA ASN A 707 -24.21 -37.86 58.34
C ASN A 707 -23.28 -38.02 59.57
N ASP A 708 -22.74 -39.22 59.80
CA ASP A 708 -21.85 -39.52 60.93
C ASP A 708 -20.43 -39.77 60.42
N ARG A 709 -19.52 -38.84 60.76
CA ARG A 709 -18.11 -38.91 60.34
C ARG A 709 -17.39 -40.13 60.91
N ALA A 710 -17.70 -40.55 62.13
CA ALA A 710 -17.08 -41.73 62.74
C ALA A 710 -17.53 -43.02 62.02
N VAL A 711 -18.79 -43.06 61.58
CA VAL A 711 -19.30 -44.15 60.74
C VAL A 711 -18.64 -44.15 59.36
N ASN A 712 -18.49 -42.98 58.72
CA ASN A 712 -17.81 -42.87 57.42
C ASN A 712 -16.34 -43.31 57.49
N ALA A 713 -15.60 -42.90 58.52
CA ALA A 713 -14.21 -43.33 58.74
C ALA A 713 -14.10 -44.86 58.96
N ARG A 714 -15.04 -45.46 59.69
CA ARG A 714 -15.13 -46.92 59.84
C ARG A 714 -15.41 -47.63 58.52
N ILE A 715 -16.28 -47.07 57.69
CA ILE A 715 -16.58 -47.62 56.35
C ILE A 715 -15.34 -47.54 55.45
N ALA A 716 -14.61 -46.42 55.47
CA ALA A 716 -13.37 -46.26 54.72
C ALA A 716 -12.32 -47.29 55.13
N ALA A 717 -12.08 -47.45 56.44
CA ALA A 717 -11.16 -48.47 56.95
C ALA A 717 -11.57 -49.90 56.56
N ALA A 718 -12.87 -50.21 56.61
CA ALA A 718 -13.40 -51.50 56.20
C ALA A 718 -13.30 -51.74 54.68
N ALA A 719 -13.43 -50.70 53.86
CA ALA A 719 -13.26 -50.77 52.41
C ALA A 719 -11.81 -51.09 52.04
N ILE A 720 -10.85 -50.43 52.70
CA ILE A 720 -9.41 -50.72 52.56
C ILE A 720 -9.12 -52.18 52.92
N ALA A 721 -9.63 -52.66 54.06
CA ALA A 721 -9.44 -54.05 54.47
C ALA A 721 -10.06 -55.06 53.49
N ALA A 722 -11.11 -54.68 52.77
CA ALA A 722 -11.76 -55.50 51.75
C ALA A 722 -11.14 -55.35 50.33
N GLY A 723 -10.14 -54.47 50.16
CA GLY A 723 -9.54 -54.18 48.87
C GLY A 723 -10.48 -53.45 47.89
N ALA A 724 -11.45 -52.71 48.40
CA ALA A 724 -12.40 -51.92 47.62
C ALA A 724 -12.03 -50.43 47.68
N LEU A 725 -12.23 -49.69 46.58
CA LEU A 725 -11.97 -48.26 46.55
C LEU A 725 -13.11 -47.51 47.25
N CYS A 726 -12.78 -46.63 48.18
CA CYS A 726 -13.75 -45.86 48.95
C CYS A 726 -13.77 -44.38 48.56
N ASN A 727 -14.97 -43.82 48.39
CA ASN A 727 -15.20 -42.39 48.34
C ASN A 727 -15.95 -41.97 49.61
N VAL A 728 -15.37 -41.04 50.36
CA VAL A 728 -15.99 -40.46 51.55
C VAL A 728 -16.61 -39.11 51.19
N ALA A 729 -17.89 -38.92 51.53
CA ALA A 729 -18.57 -37.65 51.38
C ALA A 729 -17.96 -36.60 52.33
N ASP A 730 -17.74 -35.39 51.80
CA ASP A 730 -17.33 -34.20 52.55
C ASP A 730 -15.99 -34.30 53.34
N ALA A 731 -15.25 -35.40 53.17
CA ALA A 731 -13.87 -35.59 53.63
C ALA A 731 -13.04 -36.29 52.53
N PRO A 732 -12.65 -35.55 51.47
CA PRO A 732 -11.97 -36.14 50.30
C PRO A 732 -10.68 -36.87 50.69
N ASP A 733 -9.91 -36.32 51.63
CA ASP A 733 -8.62 -36.87 52.08
C ASP A 733 -8.73 -38.21 52.82
N GLU A 734 -9.95 -38.61 53.22
CA GLU A 734 -10.22 -39.87 53.92
C GLU A 734 -10.62 -41.01 52.95
N GLY A 735 -10.71 -40.76 51.65
CA GLY A 735 -11.06 -41.73 50.62
C GLY A 735 -9.94 -42.02 49.61
N ASP A 736 -10.08 -43.12 48.86
CA ASP A 736 -9.11 -43.56 47.86
C ASP A 736 -9.30 -42.87 46.49
N PHE A 737 -10.47 -42.28 46.24
CA PHE A 737 -10.76 -41.59 44.98
C PHE A 737 -11.79 -40.47 45.11
N HIS A 738 -11.76 -39.56 44.15
CA HIS A 738 -12.75 -38.50 43.97
C HIS A 738 -13.60 -38.73 42.73
N VAL A 739 -14.84 -38.26 42.78
CA VAL A 739 -15.70 -38.16 41.59
C VAL A 739 -15.61 -36.73 41.06
N PRO A 740 -14.95 -36.48 39.92
CA PRO A 740 -14.76 -35.13 39.37
C PRO A 740 -16.08 -34.53 38.85
N ALA A 741 -16.06 -33.25 38.47
CA ALA A 741 -17.16 -32.65 37.74
C ALA A 741 -17.23 -33.28 36.34
N ILE A 742 -18.39 -33.82 35.94
CA ILE A 742 -18.56 -34.57 34.69
C ILE A 742 -19.52 -33.82 33.76
N TYR A 743 -19.16 -33.73 32.48
CA TYR A 743 -20.05 -33.36 31.36
C TYR A 743 -20.05 -34.48 30.32
N ARG A 744 -21.21 -34.75 29.71
CA ARG A 744 -21.35 -35.74 28.63
C ARG A 744 -22.20 -35.16 27.51
N SER A 745 -21.65 -35.14 26.30
CA SER A 745 -22.35 -34.69 25.09
C SER A 745 -21.70 -35.34 23.86
N GLY A 746 -22.50 -35.72 22.86
CA GLY A 746 -21.99 -36.21 21.57
C GLY A 746 -21.01 -37.40 21.63
N GLY A 747 -21.16 -38.30 22.61
CA GLY A 747 -20.24 -39.45 22.79
C GLY A 747 -18.93 -39.13 23.53
N ILE A 748 -18.71 -37.87 23.90
CA ILE A 748 -17.53 -37.42 24.65
C ILE A 748 -17.88 -37.29 26.13
N THR A 749 -16.97 -37.77 27.00
CA THR A 749 -17.03 -37.53 28.44
C THR A 749 -15.88 -36.63 28.85
N ILE A 750 -16.20 -35.51 29.50
CA ILE A 750 -15.22 -34.58 30.07
C ILE A 750 -15.31 -34.63 31.58
N THR A 751 -14.14 -34.72 32.22
CA THR A 751 -14.01 -34.64 33.66
C THR A 751 -13.01 -33.57 34.06
N VAL A 752 -13.37 -32.76 35.06
CA VAL A 752 -12.49 -31.75 35.65
C VAL A 752 -12.35 -32.03 37.14
N SER A 753 -11.12 -32.24 37.60
CA SER A 753 -10.78 -32.41 39.02
C SER A 753 -9.97 -31.22 39.51
N SER A 754 -10.22 -30.82 40.75
CA SER A 754 -9.37 -29.91 41.52
C SER A 754 -8.74 -30.61 42.74
N ALA A 755 -8.59 -31.93 42.70
CA ALA A 755 -8.15 -32.76 43.83
C ALA A 755 -8.99 -32.52 45.10
N GLY A 756 -10.30 -32.28 44.93
CA GLY A 756 -11.21 -31.97 46.04
C GLY A 756 -11.09 -30.55 46.63
N THR A 757 -10.05 -29.77 46.27
CA THR A 757 -9.74 -28.47 46.92
C THR A 757 -10.68 -27.33 46.50
N ALA A 758 -11.23 -27.36 45.29
CA ALA A 758 -12.09 -26.29 44.78
C ALA A 758 -13.20 -26.84 43.85
N PRO A 759 -14.27 -27.46 44.40
CA PRO A 759 -15.32 -28.09 43.61
C PRO A 759 -16.05 -27.11 42.68
N GLY A 760 -16.32 -25.88 43.13
CA GLY A 760 -16.99 -24.85 42.32
C GLY A 760 -16.16 -24.41 41.10
N ARG A 761 -14.83 -24.36 41.23
CA ARG A 761 -13.93 -24.04 40.10
C ARG A 761 -13.90 -25.16 39.07
N ALA A 762 -13.92 -26.42 39.52
CA ALA A 762 -13.99 -27.57 38.61
C ALA A 762 -15.31 -27.60 37.83
N VAL A 763 -16.43 -27.27 38.48
CA VAL A 763 -17.76 -27.10 37.87
C VAL A 763 -17.74 -25.98 36.83
N ALA A 764 -17.28 -24.78 37.18
CA ALA A 764 -17.24 -23.64 36.26
C ALA A 764 -16.35 -23.88 35.04
N LEU A 765 -15.19 -24.52 35.22
CA LEU A 765 -14.30 -24.86 34.11
C LEU A 765 -14.91 -25.94 33.21
N ARG A 766 -15.54 -26.97 33.80
CA ARG A 766 -16.30 -27.97 33.03
C ARG A 766 -17.40 -27.30 32.21
N ASP A 767 -18.16 -26.37 32.78
CA ASP A 767 -19.23 -25.67 32.06
C ASP A 767 -18.69 -24.81 30.92
N ALA A 768 -17.59 -24.08 31.14
CA ALA A 768 -16.95 -23.33 30.06
C ALA A 768 -16.47 -24.23 28.91
N ILE A 769 -15.97 -25.43 29.23
CA ILE A 769 -15.57 -26.43 28.22
C ILE A 769 -16.82 -27.03 27.54
N ALA A 770 -17.91 -27.24 28.27
CA ALA A 770 -19.17 -27.72 27.73
C ALA A 770 -19.78 -26.71 26.74
N ASP A 771 -19.86 -25.44 27.12
CA ASP A 771 -20.34 -24.34 26.27
C ASP A 771 -19.49 -24.22 25.00
N TRP A 772 -18.17 -24.38 25.13
CA TRP A 772 -17.27 -24.40 23.98
C TRP A 772 -17.53 -25.61 23.06
N LEU A 773 -17.69 -26.81 23.61
CA LEU A 773 -18.01 -28.01 22.82
C LEU A 773 -19.33 -27.87 22.07
N ASP A 774 -20.36 -27.33 22.73
CA ASP A 774 -21.65 -27.11 22.10
C ASP A 774 -21.54 -26.04 21.00
N SER A 775 -20.69 -25.01 21.18
CA SER A 775 -20.44 -23.96 20.18
C SER A 775 -19.77 -24.44 18.89
N ILE A 776 -18.97 -25.52 18.95
CA ILE A 776 -18.29 -26.10 17.77
C ILE A 776 -19.12 -27.21 17.10
N GLY A 777 -20.36 -27.44 17.56
CA GLY A 777 -21.32 -28.29 16.85
C GLY A 777 -21.03 -29.79 16.89
N VAL A 778 -20.42 -30.32 17.96
CA VAL A 778 -20.09 -31.76 18.10
C VAL A 778 -21.35 -32.65 18.28
N HIS A 779 -22.54 -32.18 17.93
CA HIS A 779 -23.77 -32.93 18.08
C HIS A 779 -24.03 -33.96 16.98
N ASN A 780 -23.28 -33.93 15.88
CA ASN A 780 -23.40 -34.92 14.81
C ASN A 780 -22.06 -35.16 14.13
N HIS A 781 -21.45 -36.31 14.41
CA HIS A 781 -20.88 -37.15 13.35
C HIS A 781 -20.64 -38.57 13.88
N GLU A 782 -21.39 -39.52 13.32
CA GLU A 782 -20.83 -40.82 12.94
C GLU A 782 -19.53 -40.58 12.17
N ARG A 783 -18.43 -41.12 12.70
CA ARG A 783 -17.37 -41.77 11.92
C ARG A 783 -16.60 -42.74 12.80
#